data_AF-A0A959KH71-F1
#
_entry.id   AF-A0A959KH71-F1
#
_cell.length_a   1.000
_cell.length_b   1.000
_cell.length_c   1.000
_cell.angle_alpha   90.00
_cell.angle_beta   90.00
_cell.angle_gamma   90.00
#
_symmetry.space_group_name_H-M   'P 1'
#
loop_
_entity.id
_entity.type
_entity.pdbx_description
1 polymer ?
#
loop_
_entity_poly.entity_id
_entity_poly.type
_entity_poly.pdbx_seq_one_letter_code
_entity_poly.pdbx_strand_id
1 'polypeptide(L)'
;RVESADLRKFIERANRPLADKHASFLRSLPGAIDYPDLLRLAAETGDADLERQCYEYLPLTFSRRHGDPSRPWNRFSIELKAPDGSRSLYYQGNWRDIFQNWEALALSYPDFVESMVAKFVNASTPDGYNPYRVTRDGIDWEVIEPDDPWSYIGYWGDHQVIYLQKLLELSHRYHPGKLEAFLTRPLFAYANVPYRIKRYEELLKDPRDTVVFDDALEATIEERVRETGADGKLLLDRNGEVYKTNLTEKLLVMILAKFSNFIPEGGIWLNTQRPEWNDANNALVGNGVSMVTLYYIRRFLVFAGELFGRLEGPVEVSAEVGELLAGITQTLDRHAELLDGRLSDRDRKTILDGLGRAGSDYREQVYAEGFSGESRTIDKAELERFLSLALRYTDHSIGANRRADGLYHAYNLMSVRNEREVGVDHLYEMLEGQVAVLSAGLLSPGEAADLLGAVRQSALYRADQHTYLLYPDRRLPRFTEKNNLPGETAERSALILRLIADGNRALVEKDVDGKYHFNGSFNNAQSVSSALDELAQSGYRDLVEKDRSLILEAFEKIFDHQSFTGRSGTFFGYEGLGCVYWHMVSKLLLAAQENYAWARQQAAGEATLQALSGHYYDIRNGIGFNKTPAEYGAFPSDPYSHTPGNAGAQQPGMTGQVKEDILSRFGELGLVVDQGRIHFQPNLLRPSEFLPAPGSFSYFDLQGRQQKIELPAGSLAFTYCQVPVIYRQEKGKGLRLIEADGTVREQASSTLSLDDSASIFRRRGKIVRIEVAV
;
A
#
# COMPACT_ATOMS: atom_id res chain seq x y z
N ARG A 1 -22.34 10.77 -15.68
CA ARG A 1 -22.19 11.05 -17.13
C ARG A 1 -20.75 11.39 -17.47
N VAL A 2 -20.32 11.00 -18.67
CA VAL A 2 -19.00 11.29 -19.24
C VAL A 2 -19.15 11.90 -20.64
N GLU A 3 -18.18 12.71 -21.06
CA GLU A 3 -18.18 13.37 -22.37
C GLU A 3 -17.54 12.47 -23.43
N SER A 4 -18.30 12.15 -24.49
CA SER A 4 -17.85 11.20 -25.52
C SER A 4 -16.70 11.73 -26.37
N ALA A 5 -16.61 13.06 -26.53
CA ALA A 5 -15.48 13.70 -27.23
C ALA A 5 -14.15 13.52 -26.48
N ASP A 6 -14.18 13.55 -25.15
CA ASP A 6 -12.99 13.36 -24.32
C ASP A 6 -12.59 11.87 -24.22
N LEU A 7 -13.58 10.97 -24.13
CA LEU A 7 -13.36 9.52 -24.27
C LEU A 7 -12.68 9.19 -25.60
N ARG A 8 -13.15 9.77 -26.70
CA ARG A 8 -12.55 9.55 -28.02
C ARG A 8 -11.08 9.94 -28.06
N LYS A 9 -10.74 11.13 -27.55
CA LYS A 9 -9.34 11.60 -27.44
C LYS A 9 -8.49 10.69 -26.55
N PHE A 10 -9.07 10.16 -25.48
CA PHE A 10 -8.40 9.19 -24.62
C PHE A 10 -8.05 7.91 -25.39
N ILE A 11 -9.03 7.30 -26.08
CA ILE A 11 -8.79 6.07 -26.85
C ILE A 11 -7.80 6.33 -28.00
N GLU A 12 -7.89 7.47 -28.69
CA GLU A 12 -6.94 7.86 -29.76
C GLU A 12 -5.50 8.00 -29.24
N ARG A 13 -5.29 8.47 -28.01
CA ARG A 13 -3.96 8.53 -27.37
C ARG A 13 -3.49 7.17 -26.87
N ALA A 14 -4.41 6.36 -26.37
CA ALA A 14 -4.09 5.07 -25.81
C ALA A 14 -3.74 4.05 -26.91
N ASN A 15 -4.54 3.99 -27.98
CA ASN A 15 -4.37 3.02 -29.05
C ASN A 15 -4.99 3.56 -30.36
N ARG A 16 -4.16 4.16 -31.22
CA ARG A 16 -4.57 4.74 -32.51
C ARG A 16 -5.23 3.71 -33.43
N PRO A 17 -4.65 2.51 -33.69
CA PRO A 17 -5.31 1.49 -34.52
C PRO A 17 -6.70 1.08 -34.00
N LEU A 18 -6.87 0.94 -32.69
CA LEU A 18 -8.15 0.60 -32.08
C LEU A 18 -9.18 1.73 -32.24
N ALA A 19 -8.74 2.99 -32.07
CA ALA A 19 -9.59 4.15 -32.28
C ALA A 19 -10.10 4.25 -33.72
N ASP A 20 -9.24 3.94 -34.70
CA ASP A 20 -9.60 3.90 -36.12
C ASP A 20 -10.57 2.75 -36.42
N LYS A 21 -10.28 1.54 -35.90
CA LYS A 21 -11.16 0.36 -36.02
C LYS A 21 -12.58 0.64 -35.50
N HIS A 22 -12.69 1.37 -34.38
CA HIS A 22 -13.97 1.68 -33.72
C HIS A 22 -14.46 3.11 -33.96
N ALA A 23 -13.95 3.81 -34.98
CA ALA A 23 -14.33 5.20 -35.26
C ALA A 23 -15.83 5.39 -35.52
N SER A 24 -16.51 4.38 -36.10
CA SER A 24 -17.97 4.42 -36.28
C SER A 24 -18.70 4.33 -34.94
N PHE A 25 -18.30 3.41 -34.06
CA PHE A 25 -18.86 3.27 -32.71
C PHE A 25 -18.69 4.57 -31.92
N LEU A 26 -17.47 5.11 -31.86
CA LEU A 26 -17.15 6.32 -31.10
C LEU A 26 -17.92 7.55 -31.59
N ARG A 27 -18.16 7.67 -32.91
CA ARG A 27 -18.99 8.74 -33.48
C ARG A 27 -20.49 8.56 -33.24
N SER A 28 -20.94 7.34 -32.98
CA SER A 28 -22.36 7.04 -32.73
C SER A 28 -22.80 7.37 -31.29
N LEU A 29 -21.85 7.49 -30.36
CA LEU A 29 -22.12 7.85 -28.97
C LEU A 29 -22.74 9.26 -28.87
N PRO A 30 -23.71 9.48 -27.97
CA PRO A 30 -24.26 10.82 -27.72
C PRO A 30 -23.19 11.73 -27.12
N GLY A 31 -23.34 13.06 -27.22
CA GLY A 31 -22.32 14.01 -26.72
C GLY A 31 -21.91 13.80 -25.26
N ALA A 32 -22.85 13.35 -24.41
CA ALA A 32 -22.56 12.83 -23.08
C ALA A 32 -23.40 11.59 -22.79
N ILE A 33 -22.79 10.57 -22.18
CA ILE A 33 -23.39 9.26 -21.90
C ILE A 33 -23.26 8.90 -20.42
N ASP A 34 -24.17 8.10 -19.88
CA ASP A 34 -24.01 7.52 -18.55
C ASP A 34 -22.93 6.43 -18.57
N TYR A 35 -22.09 6.41 -17.53
CA TYR A 35 -20.88 5.57 -17.54
C TYR A 35 -21.20 4.06 -17.61
N PRO A 36 -22.19 3.53 -16.86
CA PRO A 36 -22.60 2.13 -17.01
C PRO A 36 -23.12 1.80 -18.41
N ASP A 37 -23.79 2.73 -19.08
CA ASP A 37 -24.27 2.53 -20.46
C ASP A 37 -23.12 2.51 -21.46
N LEU A 38 -22.10 3.34 -21.25
CA LEU A 38 -20.86 3.27 -22.05
C LEU A 38 -20.21 1.88 -21.95
N LEU A 39 -20.04 1.37 -20.73
CA LEU A 39 -19.43 0.05 -20.52
C LEU A 39 -20.24 -1.07 -21.17
N ARG A 40 -21.59 -1.03 -21.05
CA ARG A 40 -22.47 -1.99 -21.72
C ARG A 40 -22.32 -1.92 -23.24
N LEU A 41 -22.36 -0.72 -23.82
CA LEU A 41 -22.21 -0.53 -25.27
C LEU A 41 -20.83 -0.97 -25.77
N ALA A 42 -19.77 -0.74 -25.00
CA ALA A 42 -18.42 -1.21 -25.34
C ALA A 42 -18.34 -2.74 -25.35
N ALA A 43 -18.91 -3.41 -24.32
CA ALA A 43 -18.98 -4.87 -24.27
C ALA A 43 -19.78 -5.47 -25.44
N GLU A 44 -20.86 -4.82 -25.87
CA GLU A 44 -21.68 -5.24 -27.03
C GLU A 44 -20.93 -5.21 -28.37
N THR A 45 -19.79 -4.52 -28.46
CA THR A 45 -18.94 -4.56 -29.66
C THR A 45 -18.19 -5.88 -29.82
N GLY A 46 -18.03 -6.66 -28.74
CA GLY A 46 -17.24 -7.88 -28.72
C GLY A 46 -15.72 -7.67 -28.75
N ASP A 47 -15.24 -6.43 -28.68
CA ASP A 47 -13.80 -6.12 -28.69
C ASP A 47 -13.29 -5.83 -27.26
N ALA A 48 -12.52 -6.77 -26.72
CA ALA A 48 -11.98 -6.69 -25.36
C ALA A 48 -11.05 -5.49 -25.13
N ASP A 49 -10.32 -5.01 -26.15
CA ASP A 49 -9.46 -3.85 -25.99
C ASP A 49 -10.27 -2.56 -25.88
N LEU A 50 -11.35 -2.44 -26.64
CA LEU A 50 -12.26 -1.31 -26.50
C LEU A 50 -12.93 -1.31 -25.12
N GLU A 51 -13.41 -2.47 -24.67
CA GLU A 51 -14.00 -2.61 -23.34
C GLU A 51 -12.99 -2.25 -22.23
N ARG A 52 -11.76 -2.76 -22.31
CA ARG A 52 -10.66 -2.42 -21.39
C ARG A 52 -10.41 -0.92 -21.34
N GLN A 53 -10.29 -0.26 -22.49
CA GLN A 53 -10.08 1.19 -22.55
C GLN A 53 -11.25 1.97 -21.94
N CYS A 54 -12.50 1.54 -22.17
CA CYS A 54 -13.66 2.16 -21.52
C CYS A 54 -13.66 1.96 -19.99
N TYR A 55 -13.17 0.83 -19.49
CA TYR A 55 -12.95 0.63 -18.05
C TYR A 55 -11.81 1.52 -17.51
N GLU A 56 -10.69 1.67 -18.21
CA GLU A 56 -9.58 2.51 -17.73
C GLU A 56 -9.86 4.03 -17.79
N TYR A 57 -10.88 4.44 -18.54
CA TYR A 57 -11.24 5.83 -18.68
C TYR A 57 -11.85 6.41 -17.39
N LEU A 58 -11.04 7.21 -16.69
CA LEU A 58 -11.41 7.96 -15.49
C LEU A 58 -11.39 9.47 -15.81
N PRO A 59 -12.56 10.13 -15.93
CA PRO A 59 -12.67 11.56 -16.31
C PRO A 59 -12.38 12.49 -15.13
N LEU A 60 -11.22 12.31 -14.49
CA LEU A 60 -10.80 13.09 -13.33
C LEU A 60 -10.24 14.44 -13.75
N THR A 61 -10.35 15.41 -12.84
CA THR A 61 -9.85 16.77 -12.96
C THR A 61 -9.31 17.22 -11.60
N PHE A 62 -8.68 18.39 -11.54
CA PHE A 62 -8.27 19.06 -10.30
C PHE A 62 -7.08 18.45 -9.56
N SER A 63 -6.67 17.22 -9.89
CA SER A 63 -5.47 16.61 -9.32
C SER A 63 -4.20 17.41 -9.63
N ARG A 64 -3.24 17.37 -8.70
CA ARG A 64 -1.87 17.88 -8.88
C ARG A 64 -0.91 17.07 -8.02
N ARG A 65 0.38 17.08 -8.37
CA ARG A 65 1.44 16.59 -7.47
C ARG A 65 1.50 17.46 -6.21
N HIS A 66 1.75 16.84 -5.06
CA HIS A 66 1.70 17.49 -3.74
C HIS A 66 3.04 18.15 -3.36
N GLY A 67 3.62 18.91 -4.28
CA GLY A 67 4.77 19.77 -4.03
C GLY A 67 4.37 21.10 -3.41
N ASP A 68 5.21 21.61 -2.51
CA ASP A 68 5.08 22.91 -1.85
C ASP A 68 6.42 23.27 -1.16
N PRO A 69 6.62 24.49 -0.62
CA PRO A 69 7.88 24.88 0.03
C PRO A 69 8.34 23.97 1.19
N SER A 70 7.43 23.26 1.86
CA SER A 70 7.73 22.28 2.91
C SER A 70 7.97 20.85 2.39
N ARG A 71 7.74 20.64 1.09
CA ARG A 71 8.04 19.42 0.31
C ARG A 71 8.81 19.78 -0.96
N PRO A 72 9.98 20.45 -0.85
CA PRO A 72 10.65 21.06 -2.00
C PRO A 72 11.20 20.05 -3.02
N TRP A 73 11.38 18.79 -2.63
CA TRP A 73 11.76 17.69 -3.53
C TRP A 73 10.63 17.29 -4.50
N ASN A 74 9.37 17.64 -4.19
CA ASN A 74 8.24 17.39 -5.08
C ASN A 74 7.99 18.62 -5.96
N ARG A 75 8.25 18.51 -7.26
CA ARG A 75 7.77 19.49 -8.24
C ARG A 75 6.24 19.38 -8.39
N PHE A 76 5.55 20.51 -8.45
CA PHE A 76 4.12 20.57 -8.70
C PHE A 76 3.77 21.51 -9.84
N SER A 77 2.68 21.19 -10.53
CA SER A 77 2.03 22.01 -11.55
C SER A 77 0.52 21.89 -11.37
N ILE A 78 -0.21 22.97 -11.63
CA ILE A 78 -1.66 23.07 -11.43
C ILE A 78 -2.31 23.31 -12.80
N GLU A 79 -2.55 22.23 -13.53
CA GLU A 79 -3.03 22.26 -14.91
C GLU A 79 -4.53 21.99 -14.96
N LEU A 80 -5.32 22.98 -14.56
CA LEU A 80 -6.79 22.87 -14.51
C LEU A 80 -7.49 23.20 -15.82
N LYS A 81 -6.80 23.93 -16.70
CA LYS A 81 -7.35 24.42 -17.95
C LYS A 81 -6.46 24.01 -19.12
N ALA A 82 -7.08 23.64 -20.23
CA ALA A 82 -6.40 23.50 -21.51
C ALA A 82 -5.98 24.89 -22.05
N PRO A 83 -5.11 24.96 -23.07
CA PRO A 83 -4.67 26.24 -23.66
C PRO A 83 -5.82 27.13 -24.19
N ASP A 84 -6.96 26.54 -24.54
CA ASP A 84 -8.17 27.25 -24.99
C ASP A 84 -9.07 27.74 -23.82
N GLY A 85 -8.67 27.48 -22.57
CA GLY A 85 -9.40 27.86 -21.37
C GLY A 85 -10.46 26.86 -20.90
N SER A 86 -10.70 25.76 -21.64
CA SER A 86 -11.62 24.70 -21.23
C SER A 86 -11.09 23.91 -20.03
N ARG A 87 -11.95 23.19 -19.32
CA ARG A 87 -11.53 22.27 -18.24
C ARG A 87 -10.59 21.20 -18.80
N SER A 88 -9.45 20.99 -18.15
CA SER A 88 -8.56 19.86 -18.43
C SER A 88 -8.97 18.65 -17.62
N LEU A 89 -9.35 17.56 -18.28
CA LEU A 89 -9.51 16.27 -17.64
C LEU A 89 -8.13 15.60 -17.67
N TYR A 90 -7.43 15.57 -16.55
CA TYR A 90 -6.10 14.97 -16.47
C TYR A 90 -5.77 14.59 -15.03
N TYR A 91 -5.00 13.51 -14.88
CA TYR A 91 -4.45 13.13 -13.61
C TYR A 91 -3.07 12.49 -13.75
N GLN A 92 -2.28 12.65 -12.69
CA GLN A 92 -1.05 11.91 -12.46
C GLN A 92 -0.82 11.79 -10.96
N GLY A 93 -0.26 10.67 -10.52
CA GLY A 93 0.08 10.47 -9.12
C GLY A 93 0.97 9.27 -8.92
N ASN A 94 1.81 9.33 -7.89
CA ASN A 94 2.55 8.15 -7.47
C ASN A 94 1.54 7.08 -7.05
N TRP A 95 1.87 5.82 -7.32
CA TRP A 95 0.99 4.67 -7.23
C TRP A 95 0.18 4.64 -5.94
N ARG A 96 0.87 4.56 -4.81
CA ARG A 96 0.25 4.48 -3.48
C ARG A 96 -0.65 5.69 -3.20
N ASP A 97 -0.17 6.90 -3.47
CA ASP A 97 -0.89 8.13 -3.13
C ASP A 97 -2.23 8.22 -3.87
N ILE A 98 -2.23 7.95 -5.19
CA ILE A 98 -3.42 8.12 -6.02
C ILE A 98 -4.46 7.02 -5.73
N PHE A 99 -4.05 5.76 -5.58
CA PHE A 99 -4.98 4.68 -5.27
C PHE A 99 -5.56 4.79 -3.86
N GLN A 100 -4.79 5.29 -2.88
CA GLN A 100 -5.31 5.64 -1.56
C GLN A 100 -6.35 6.75 -1.61
N ASN A 101 -6.15 7.79 -2.44
CA ASN A 101 -7.15 8.84 -2.62
C ASN A 101 -8.40 8.32 -3.34
N TRP A 102 -8.23 7.44 -4.32
CA TRP A 102 -9.32 6.84 -5.07
C TRP A 102 -10.22 5.94 -4.22
N GLU A 103 -9.67 5.26 -3.21
CA GLU A 103 -10.47 4.54 -2.23
C GLU A 103 -11.53 5.44 -1.58
N ALA A 104 -11.15 6.62 -1.07
CA ALA A 104 -12.10 7.55 -0.48
C ALA A 104 -13.04 8.19 -1.53
N LEU A 105 -12.52 8.49 -2.72
CA LEU A 105 -13.30 9.06 -3.83
C LEU A 105 -14.43 8.11 -4.28
N ALA A 106 -14.15 6.81 -4.32
CA ALA A 106 -15.09 5.78 -4.72
C ALA A 106 -16.37 5.76 -3.87
N LEU A 107 -16.32 6.14 -2.59
CA LEU A 107 -17.51 6.23 -1.74
C LEU A 107 -18.51 7.30 -2.22
N SER A 108 -18.03 8.29 -2.97
CA SER A 108 -18.87 9.34 -3.56
C SER A 108 -19.21 9.08 -5.04
N TYR A 109 -18.48 8.18 -5.69
CA TYR A 109 -18.62 7.82 -7.10
C TYR A 109 -18.49 6.30 -7.32
N PRO A 110 -19.41 5.48 -6.77
CA PRO A 110 -19.18 4.03 -6.70
C PRO A 110 -19.11 3.33 -8.06
N ASP A 111 -19.84 3.82 -9.07
CA ASP A 111 -19.84 3.27 -10.44
C ASP A 111 -18.45 3.26 -11.13
N PHE A 112 -17.44 3.91 -10.55
CA PHE A 112 -16.05 3.91 -11.06
C PHE A 112 -15.11 2.96 -10.32
N VAL A 113 -15.59 2.18 -9.33
CA VAL A 113 -14.71 1.28 -8.56
C VAL A 113 -14.07 0.23 -9.48
N GLU A 114 -14.84 -0.41 -10.36
CA GLU A 114 -14.31 -1.40 -11.30
C GLU A 114 -13.30 -0.79 -12.28
N SER A 115 -13.46 0.49 -12.63
CA SER A 115 -12.50 1.25 -13.43
C SER A 115 -11.18 1.47 -12.71
N MET A 116 -11.25 1.77 -11.40
CA MET A 116 -10.06 1.89 -10.55
C MET A 116 -9.36 0.55 -10.39
N VAL A 117 -10.11 -0.55 -10.24
CA VAL A 117 -9.57 -1.92 -10.23
C VAL A 117 -8.91 -2.25 -11.57
N ALA A 118 -9.59 -2.01 -12.70
CA ALA A 118 -9.04 -2.24 -14.03
C ALA A 118 -7.75 -1.44 -14.25
N LYS A 119 -7.74 -0.16 -13.88
CA LYS A 119 -6.55 0.69 -13.98
C LYS A 119 -5.39 0.15 -13.13
N PHE A 120 -5.68 -0.34 -11.93
CA PHE A 120 -4.69 -0.95 -11.06
C PHE A 120 -4.10 -2.21 -11.69
N VAL A 121 -4.95 -3.19 -12.03
CA VAL A 121 -4.45 -4.51 -12.46
C VAL A 121 -3.82 -4.45 -13.85
N ASN A 122 -4.32 -3.62 -14.78
CA ASN A 122 -3.70 -3.46 -16.11
C ASN A 122 -2.34 -2.77 -16.06
N ALA A 123 -2.14 -1.92 -15.04
CA ALA A 123 -0.86 -1.29 -14.79
C ALA A 123 0.11 -2.16 -13.97
N SER A 124 -0.34 -3.31 -13.44
CA SER A 124 0.53 -4.29 -12.79
C SER A 124 1.30 -5.16 -13.81
N THR A 125 2.55 -5.45 -13.49
CA THR A 125 3.53 -6.16 -14.32
C THR A 125 3.36 -7.69 -14.24
N PRO A 126 3.91 -8.48 -15.19
CA PRO A 126 3.76 -9.94 -15.19
C PRO A 126 4.53 -10.64 -14.07
N ASP A 127 5.46 -9.95 -13.42
CA ASP A 127 6.21 -10.38 -12.25
C ASP A 127 5.57 -9.95 -10.91
N GLY A 128 4.35 -9.37 -10.94
CA GLY A 128 3.54 -9.11 -9.74
C GLY A 128 3.85 -7.82 -8.99
N TYR A 129 4.35 -6.80 -9.71
CA TYR A 129 4.64 -5.46 -9.22
C TYR A 129 3.96 -4.39 -10.09
N ASN A 130 4.48 -3.16 -10.08
CA ASN A 130 3.92 -2.03 -10.80
C ASN A 130 4.93 -0.89 -10.98
N PRO A 131 4.74 -0.02 -11.99
CA PRO A 131 5.47 1.24 -12.11
C PRO A 131 5.17 2.18 -10.94
N TYR A 132 6.05 3.17 -10.72
CA TYR A 132 5.91 4.09 -9.58
C TYR A 132 4.76 5.11 -9.76
N ARG A 133 4.31 5.37 -11.00
CA ARG A 133 3.32 6.41 -11.31
C ARG A 133 2.27 5.95 -12.32
N VAL A 134 1.05 6.37 -12.08
CA VAL A 134 -0.09 6.24 -13.00
C VAL A 134 -0.51 7.62 -13.48
N THR A 135 -0.84 7.72 -14.76
CA THR A 135 -1.36 8.95 -15.39
C THR A 135 -2.63 8.66 -16.15
N ARG A 136 -3.33 9.73 -16.57
CA ARG A 136 -4.45 9.60 -17.50
C ARG A 136 -4.02 8.84 -18.76
N ASP A 137 -2.83 9.13 -19.28
CA ASP A 137 -2.34 8.58 -20.53
C ASP A 137 -1.55 7.26 -20.35
N GLY A 138 -1.60 6.61 -19.18
CA GLY A 138 -0.98 5.30 -18.95
C GLY A 138 -0.18 5.24 -17.64
N ILE A 139 1.11 4.91 -17.76
CA ILE A 139 2.03 4.66 -16.66
C ILE A 139 3.41 5.25 -16.95
N ASP A 140 4.15 5.61 -15.91
CA ASP A 140 5.56 6.01 -15.99
C ASP A 140 6.39 5.20 -14.99
N TRP A 141 7.56 4.70 -15.43
CA TRP A 141 8.57 4.07 -14.57
C TRP A 141 9.73 5.05 -14.31
N GLU A 142 10.56 4.71 -13.33
CA GLU A 142 11.81 5.43 -13.07
C GLU A 142 12.88 4.93 -14.06
N VAL A 143 13.83 5.80 -14.42
CA VAL A 143 14.95 5.46 -15.29
C VAL A 143 16.25 5.74 -14.53
N ILE A 144 17.31 5.01 -14.87
CA ILE A 144 18.63 5.21 -14.26
C ILE A 144 19.24 6.50 -14.83
N GLU A 145 19.74 7.37 -13.95
CA GLU A 145 20.54 8.53 -14.35
C GLU A 145 22.01 8.09 -14.46
N PRO A 146 22.61 8.04 -15.67
CA PRO A 146 23.94 7.43 -15.87
C PRO A 146 25.08 8.09 -15.08
N ASP A 147 24.92 9.38 -14.78
CA ASP A 147 25.91 10.19 -14.05
C ASP A 147 25.72 10.14 -12.52
N ASP A 148 24.67 9.47 -12.02
CA ASP A 148 24.43 9.27 -10.59
C ASP A 148 24.58 7.80 -10.21
N PRO A 149 25.70 7.40 -9.56
CA PRO A 149 25.91 6.02 -9.12
C PRO A 149 24.94 5.57 -8.02
N TRP A 150 24.14 6.48 -7.47
CA TRP A 150 23.06 6.20 -6.51
C TRP A 150 21.68 6.26 -7.16
N SER A 151 21.60 6.37 -8.49
CA SER A 151 20.37 6.19 -9.23
C SER A 151 20.09 4.70 -9.43
N TYR A 152 19.19 4.16 -8.63
CA TYR A 152 18.71 2.79 -8.75
C TYR A 152 17.21 2.81 -8.96
N ILE A 153 16.68 1.83 -9.69
CA ILE A 153 15.23 1.60 -9.90
C ILE A 153 14.73 0.47 -9.00
N GLY A 154 13.43 0.17 -8.99
CA GLY A 154 12.91 -0.99 -8.27
C GLY A 154 11.39 -0.94 -8.05
N TYR A 155 10.90 -1.82 -7.20
CA TYR A 155 9.49 -1.98 -6.89
C TYR A 155 9.25 -1.93 -5.38
N TRP A 156 8.31 -1.09 -4.93
CA TRP A 156 7.93 -1.01 -3.53
C TRP A 156 7.09 -2.22 -3.11
N GLY A 157 7.41 -2.81 -1.96
CA GLY A 157 6.81 -4.07 -1.50
C GLY A 157 5.31 -3.97 -1.18
N ASP A 158 4.85 -2.82 -0.69
CA ASP A 158 3.48 -2.59 -0.23
C ASP A 158 2.51 -2.20 -1.36
N HIS A 159 3.01 -1.80 -2.54
CA HIS A 159 2.22 -1.19 -3.61
C HIS A 159 1.08 -2.06 -4.16
N GLN A 160 1.11 -3.38 -3.95
CA GLN A 160 0.12 -4.28 -4.56
C GLN A 160 -1.05 -4.60 -3.62
N VAL A 161 -0.79 -5.38 -2.57
CA VAL A 161 -1.81 -6.17 -1.87
C VAL A 161 -2.90 -5.29 -1.24
N ILE A 162 -2.53 -4.43 -0.28
CA ILE A 162 -3.53 -3.72 0.53
C ILE A 162 -4.31 -2.70 -0.29
N TYR A 163 -3.67 -2.00 -1.22
CA TYR A 163 -4.33 -0.96 -2.03
C TYR A 163 -5.33 -1.56 -3.02
N LEU A 164 -4.98 -2.68 -3.66
CA LEU A 164 -5.93 -3.42 -4.49
C LEU A 164 -7.06 -4.02 -3.64
N GLN A 165 -6.73 -4.63 -2.50
CA GLN A 165 -7.70 -5.25 -1.60
C GLN A 165 -8.82 -4.27 -1.20
N LYS A 166 -8.51 -3.01 -0.88
CA LYS A 166 -9.55 -2.02 -0.54
C LYS A 166 -10.51 -1.74 -1.70
N LEU A 167 -10.01 -1.68 -2.93
CA LEU A 167 -10.86 -1.49 -4.13
C LEU A 167 -11.71 -2.73 -4.42
N LEU A 168 -11.16 -3.93 -4.26
CA LEU A 168 -11.89 -5.19 -4.40
C LEU A 168 -13.02 -5.30 -3.35
N GLU A 169 -12.74 -4.97 -2.09
CA GLU A 169 -13.76 -4.93 -1.03
C GLU A 169 -14.84 -3.88 -1.29
N LEU A 170 -14.51 -2.75 -1.91
CA LEU A 170 -15.51 -1.78 -2.35
C LEU A 170 -16.36 -2.35 -3.49
N SER A 171 -15.77 -2.95 -4.52
CA SER A 171 -16.52 -3.55 -5.63
C SER A 171 -17.46 -4.64 -5.11
N HIS A 172 -16.97 -5.53 -4.25
CA HIS A 172 -17.76 -6.61 -3.67
C HIS A 172 -18.98 -6.10 -2.88
N ARG A 173 -18.80 -5.03 -2.09
CA ARG A 173 -19.87 -4.45 -1.28
C ARG A 173 -20.89 -3.66 -2.10
N TYR A 174 -20.44 -2.86 -3.06
CA TYR A 174 -21.30 -1.97 -3.84
C TYR A 174 -21.94 -2.67 -5.03
N HIS A 175 -21.21 -3.58 -5.69
CA HIS A 175 -21.64 -4.27 -6.90
C HIS A 175 -21.40 -5.80 -6.82
N PRO A 176 -22.13 -6.53 -5.95
CA PRO A 176 -22.02 -7.99 -5.86
C PRO A 176 -22.17 -8.66 -7.24
N GLY A 177 -21.29 -9.61 -7.56
CA GLY A 177 -21.28 -10.31 -8.85
C GLY A 177 -20.37 -9.67 -9.92
N LYS A 178 -19.90 -8.42 -9.73
CA LYS A 178 -19.04 -7.76 -10.74
C LYS A 178 -17.64 -8.35 -10.80
N LEU A 179 -17.01 -8.62 -9.67
CA LEU A 179 -15.68 -9.25 -9.64
C LEU A 179 -15.76 -10.67 -10.18
N GLU A 180 -16.81 -11.42 -9.81
CA GLU A 180 -17.08 -12.77 -10.28
C GLU A 180 -17.16 -12.82 -11.81
N ALA A 181 -17.82 -11.85 -12.44
CA ALA A 181 -17.88 -11.73 -13.89
C ALA A 181 -16.51 -11.47 -14.55
N PHE A 182 -15.54 -10.90 -13.83
CA PHE A 182 -14.19 -10.65 -14.33
C PHE A 182 -13.23 -11.83 -14.14
N LEU A 183 -13.58 -12.80 -13.29
CA LEU A 183 -12.68 -13.91 -12.95
C LEU A 183 -12.30 -14.78 -14.16
N THR A 184 -13.15 -14.86 -15.19
CA THR A 184 -12.93 -15.73 -16.36
C THR A 184 -12.83 -14.98 -17.69
N ARG A 185 -13.17 -13.68 -17.72
CA ARG A 185 -13.17 -12.89 -18.98
C ARG A 185 -11.76 -12.35 -19.29
N PRO A 186 -11.22 -12.58 -20.50
CA PRO A 186 -9.90 -12.08 -20.90
C PRO A 186 -9.96 -10.59 -21.26
N LEU A 187 -9.95 -9.73 -20.24
CA LEU A 187 -10.10 -8.27 -20.36
C LEU A 187 -8.89 -7.46 -19.88
N PHE A 188 -8.01 -8.08 -19.10
CA PHE A 188 -6.92 -7.38 -18.44
C PHE A 188 -5.61 -7.58 -19.18
N ALA A 189 -4.66 -6.68 -18.96
CA ALA A 189 -3.35 -6.69 -19.60
C ALA A 189 -2.21 -6.67 -18.56
N TYR A 190 -0.98 -6.85 -19.02
CA TYR A 190 0.22 -6.64 -18.21
C TYR A 190 0.98 -5.39 -18.66
N ALA A 191 1.36 -4.55 -17.70
CA ALA A 191 2.34 -3.49 -17.94
C ALA A 191 3.71 -4.10 -18.25
N ASN A 192 4.36 -3.62 -19.31
CA ASN A 192 5.68 -4.04 -19.73
C ASN A 192 6.72 -3.04 -19.23
N VAL A 193 7.04 -3.09 -17.94
CA VAL A 193 8.07 -2.23 -17.35
C VAL A 193 9.45 -2.82 -17.65
N PRO A 194 10.45 -2.03 -18.12
CA PRO A 194 11.76 -2.52 -18.52
C PRO A 194 12.69 -2.82 -17.33
N TYR A 195 12.15 -3.47 -16.30
CA TYR A 195 12.92 -3.93 -15.16
C TYR A 195 13.04 -5.46 -15.21
N ARG A 196 14.18 -5.99 -14.78
CA ARG A 196 14.43 -7.42 -14.65
C ARG A 196 14.89 -7.74 -13.24
N ILE A 197 14.10 -8.53 -12.54
CA ILE A 197 14.48 -9.10 -11.26
C ILE A 197 15.47 -10.24 -11.53
N LYS A 198 16.64 -10.21 -10.89
CA LYS A 198 17.70 -11.23 -11.05
C LYS A 198 17.28 -12.61 -10.55
N ARG A 199 18.10 -13.60 -10.87
CA ARG A 199 17.89 -15.00 -10.47
C ARG A 199 17.92 -15.14 -8.95
N TYR A 200 17.17 -16.09 -8.42
CA TYR A 200 17.08 -16.33 -6.98
C TYR A 200 18.43 -16.45 -6.26
N GLU A 201 19.39 -17.17 -6.85
CA GLU A 201 20.72 -17.34 -6.30
C GLU A 201 21.50 -16.02 -6.21
N GLU A 202 21.27 -15.09 -7.14
CA GLU A 202 21.85 -13.75 -7.12
C GLU A 202 21.19 -12.88 -6.04
N LEU A 203 19.86 -12.99 -5.87
CA LEU A 203 19.14 -12.32 -4.79
C LEU A 203 19.67 -12.74 -3.42
N LEU A 204 19.92 -14.05 -3.21
CA LEU A 204 20.51 -14.54 -1.96
C LEU A 204 21.95 -14.07 -1.76
N LYS A 205 22.71 -13.92 -2.84
CA LYS A 205 24.11 -13.49 -2.79
C LYS A 205 24.23 -12.01 -2.41
N ASP A 206 23.44 -11.14 -3.02
CA ASP A 206 23.36 -9.73 -2.67
C ASP A 206 21.92 -9.21 -2.83
N PRO A 207 21.14 -9.16 -1.74
CA PRO A 207 19.74 -8.76 -1.82
C PRO A 207 19.52 -7.26 -1.99
N ARG A 208 20.60 -6.47 -2.09
CA ARG A 208 20.55 -5.03 -2.38
C ARG A 208 20.73 -4.72 -3.86
N ASP A 209 21.26 -5.65 -4.65
CA ASP A 209 21.51 -5.53 -6.09
C ASP A 209 20.74 -6.60 -6.86
N THR A 210 19.45 -6.32 -7.10
CA THR A 210 18.45 -7.35 -7.44
C THR A 210 17.60 -7.02 -8.66
N VAL A 211 17.56 -5.76 -9.10
CA VAL A 211 16.73 -5.33 -10.23
C VAL A 211 17.59 -4.53 -11.20
N VAL A 212 17.69 -5.00 -12.43
CA VAL A 212 18.42 -4.33 -13.52
C VAL A 212 17.44 -3.68 -14.49
N PHE A 213 17.89 -2.61 -15.14
CA PHE A 213 17.16 -1.92 -16.19
C PHE A 213 17.48 -2.55 -17.55
N ASP A 214 16.46 -2.78 -18.38
CA ASP A 214 16.57 -3.39 -19.70
C ASP A 214 16.43 -2.32 -20.79
N ASP A 215 17.55 -1.68 -21.16
CA ASP A 215 17.60 -0.59 -22.15
C ASP A 215 17.06 -1.02 -23.53
N ALA A 216 17.29 -2.28 -23.91
CA ALA A 216 16.82 -2.82 -25.19
C ALA A 216 15.29 -2.95 -25.20
N LEU A 217 14.71 -3.40 -24.08
CA LEU A 217 13.27 -3.40 -23.93
C LEU A 217 12.70 -1.97 -23.90
N GLU A 218 13.34 -1.03 -23.22
CA GLU A 218 12.88 0.37 -23.20
C GLU A 218 12.80 0.93 -24.62
N ALA A 219 13.88 0.81 -25.41
CA ALA A 219 13.89 1.28 -26.79
C ALA A 219 12.76 0.66 -27.65
N THR A 220 12.48 -0.63 -27.42
CA THR A 220 11.38 -1.35 -28.08
C THR A 220 10.01 -0.79 -27.68
N ILE A 221 9.80 -0.51 -26.39
CA ILE A 221 8.56 0.07 -25.88
C ILE A 221 8.37 1.49 -26.42
N GLU A 222 9.43 2.31 -26.45
CA GLU A 222 9.35 3.67 -27.00
C GLU A 222 8.92 3.68 -28.47
N GLU A 223 9.45 2.75 -29.28
CA GLU A 223 9.04 2.59 -30.68
C GLU A 223 7.55 2.23 -30.78
N ARG A 224 7.09 1.25 -30.00
CA ARG A 224 5.67 0.87 -29.95
C ARG A 224 4.77 2.02 -29.50
N VAL A 225 5.22 2.85 -28.55
CA VAL A 225 4.47 4.03 -28.11
C VAL A 225 4.35 5.07 -29.23
N ARG A 226 5.40 5.25 -30.05
CA ARG A 226 5.36 6.11 -31.24
C ARG A 226 4.40 5.57 -32.31
N GLU A 227 4.23 4.27 -32.43
CA GLU A 227 3.35 3.62 -33.42
C GLU A 227 1.89 3.51 -32.93
N THR A 228 1.66 2.85 -31.80
CA THR A 228 0.33 2.49 -31.29
C THR A 228 -0.26 3.56 -30.35
N GLY A 229 0.55 4.11 -29.45
CA GLY A 229 0.09 4.96 -28.35
C GLY A 229 0.45 4.36 -26.99
N ALA A 230 -0.24 4.77 -25.92
CA ALA A 230 0.07 4.30 -24.56
C ALA A 230 0.02 2.78 -24.38
N ASP A 231 -0.82 2.06 -25.13
CA ASP A 231 -0.89 0.59 -25.12
C ASP A 231 0.41 -0.06 -25.61
N GLY A 232 1.31 0.68 -26.27
CA GLY A 232 2.66 0.21 -26.58
C GLY A 232 3.50 -0.13 -25.34
N LYS A 233 3.10 0.34 -24.16
CA LYS A 233 3.68 0.00 -22.85
C LYS A 233 3.12 -1.30 -22.26
N LEU A 234 2.22 -1.99 -22.94
CA LEU A 234 1.68 -3.28 -22.51
C LEU A 234 2.46 -4.43 -23.12
N LEU A 235 2.39 -5.59 -22.47
CA LEU A 235 2.94 -6.83 -23.00
C LEU A 235 2.07 -7.29 -24.18
N LEU A 236 2.72 -7.70 -25.27
CA LEU A 236 2.06 -8.14 -26.50
C LEU A 236 2.19 -9.66 -26.64
N ASP A 237 1.19 -10.28 -27.26
CA ASP A 237 1.23 -11.67 -27.68
C ASP A 237 2.12 -11.87 -28.93
N ARG A 238 2.23 -13.12 -29.39
CA ARG A 238 3.02 -13.47 -30.58
C ARG A 238 2.48 -12.87 -31.88
N ASN A 239 1.24 -12.38 -31.90
CA ASN A 239 0.62 -11.72 -33.05
C ASN A 239 0.81 -10.19 -33.02
N GLY A 240 1.42 -9.65 -31.96
CA GLY A 240 1.58 -8.21 -31.77
C GLY A 240 0.33 -7.52 -31.22
N GLU A 241 -0.66 -8.27 -30.73
CA GLU A 241 -1.82 -7.74 -30.02
C GLU A 241 -1.54 -7.67 -28.52
N VAL A 242 -2.31 -6.87 -27.77
CA VAL A 242 -2.17 -6.82 -26.31
C VAL A 242 -2.48 -8.20 -25.71
N TYR A 243 -1.56 -8.72 -24.90
CA TYR A 243 -1.76 -10.00 -24.21
C TYR A 243 -2.88 -9.86 -23.17
N LYS A 244 -3.93 -10.67 -23.30
CA LYS A 244 -5.16 -10.58 -22.49
C LYS A 244 -5.24 -11.69 -21.46
N THR A 245 -5.59 -11.33 -20.24
CA THR A 245 -5.81 -12.24 -19.12
C THR A 245 -7.11 -11.94 -18.39
N ASN A 246 -7.54 -12.85 -17.52
CA ASN A 246 -8.68 -12.62 -16.65
C ASN A 246 -8.25 -12.15 -15.25
N LEU A 247 -9.22 -11.75 -14.42
CA LEU A 247 -8.90 -11.24 -13.08
C LEU A 247 -8.28 -12.32 -12.19
N THR A 248 -8.63 -13.61 -12.36
CA THR A 248 -8.04 -14.69 -11.57
C THR A 248 -6.53 -14.73 -11.76
N GLU A 249 -6.05 -14.68 -13.00
CA GLU A 249 -4.62 -14.67 -13.31
C GLU A 249 -3.93 -13.43 -12.73
N LYS A 250 -4.54 -12.24 -12.86
CA LYS A 250 -4.00 -11.00 -12.29
C LYS A 250 -3.82 -11.08 -10.77
N LEU A 251 -4.80 -11.66 -10.07
CA LEU A 251 -4.76 -11.86 -8.62
C LEU A 251 -3.77 -12.96 -8.22
N LEU A 252 -3.66 -14.03 -9.01
CA LEU A 252 -2.67 -15.09 -8.80
C LEU A 252 -1.24 -14.57 -8.96
N VAL A 253 -0.92 -13.87 -10.03
CA VAL A 253 0.43 -13.30 -10.24
C VAL A 253 0.81 -12.38 -9.08
N MET A 254 -0.11 -11.53 -8.61
CA MET A 254 0.14 -10.68 -7.44
C MET A 254 0.53 -11.49 -6.20
N ILE A 255 -0.25 -12.52 -5.85
CA ILE A 255 -0.04 -13.27 -4.61
C ILE A 255 1.12 -14.26 -4.72
N LEU A 256 1.31 -14.90 -5.87
CA LEU A 256 2.42 -15.83 -6.13
C LEU A 256 3.76 -15.10 -6.12
N ALA A 257 3.83 -13.87 -6.64
CA ALA A 257 5.04 -13.04 -6.52
C ALA A 257 5.41 -12.77 -5.05
N LYS A 258 4.42 -12.51 -4.18
CA LYS A 258 4.65 -12.33 -2.74
C LYS A 258 5.07 -13.65 -2.08
N PHE A 259 4.42 -14.76 -2.39
CA PHE A 259 4.81 -16.08 -1.85
C PHE A 259 6.17 -16.56 -2.33
N SER A 260 6.63 -16.16 -3.53
CA SER A 260 8.00 -16.42 -3.97
C SER A 260 9.07 -15.74 -3.08
N ASN A 261 8.66 -14.75 -2.28
CA ASN A 261 9.48 -14.02 -1.33
C ASN A 261 9.09 -14.30 0.14
N PHE A 262 8.23 -15.29 0.40
CA PHE A 262 7.76 -15.59 1.75
C PHE A 262 8.83 -16.36 2.54
N ILE A 263 9.20 -15.82 3.70
CA ILE A 263 10.07 -16.44 4.68
C ILE A 263 9.20 -16.86 5.87
N PRO A 264 8.98 -18.17 6.10
CA PRO A 264 8.17 -18.64 7.23
C PRO A 264 8.64 -18.05 8.57
N GLU A 265 7.70 -17.65 9.43
CA GLU A 265 7.92 -16.89 10.68
C GLU A 265 8.67 -15.55 10.52
N GLY A 266 9.05 -15.14 9.31
CA GLY A 266 9.79 -13.90 9.04
C GLY A 266 8.95 -12.81 8.37
N GLY A 267 8.08 -13.18 7.41
CA GLY A 267 7.29 -12.24 6.60
C GLY A 267 7.61 -12.31 5.10
N ILE A 268 7.38 -11.22 4.37
CA ILE A 268 7.72 -11.08 2.95
C ILE A 268 9.05 -10.36 2.78
N TRP A 269 9.99 -10.98 2.09
CA TRP A 269 11.34 -10.46 1.90
C TRP A 269 11.37 -9.15 1.08
N LEU A 270 12.08 -8.14 1.57
CA LEU A 270 12.23 -6.83 0.94
C LEU A 270 13.48 -6.78 0.04
N ASN A 271 13.39 -7.33 -1.16
CA ASN A 271 14.54 -7.54 -2.05
C ASN A 271 14.38 -6.90 -3.45
N THR A 272 13.58 -5.84 -3.57
CA THR A 272 13.24 -5.21 -4.87
C THR A 272 13.72 -3.76 -4.99
N GLN A 273 14.85 -3.42 -4.35
CA GLN A 273 15.54 -2.11 -4.44
C GLN A 273 14.71 -0.87 -4.03
N ARG A 274 13.52 -1.07 -3.45
CA ARG A 274 12.66 -0.01 -2.90
C ARG A 274 12.05 -0.46 -1.57
N PRO A 275 11.80 0.48 -0.65
CA PRO A 275 11.17 0.19 0.63
C PRO A 275 9.68 -0.13 0.47
N GLU A 276 8.96 -0.15 1.60
CA GLU A 276 7.50 -0.11 1.64
C GLU A 276 7.02 1.33 1.93
N TRP A 277 5.97 1.49 2.75
CA TRP A 277 5.37 2.80 3.03
C TRP A 277 6.35 3.79 3.69
N ASN A 278 7.15 3.32 4.65
CA ASN A 278 8.09 4.18 5.39
C ASN A 278 9.45 4.29 4.67
N ASP A 279 9.59 5.30 3.83
CA ASP A 279 10.84 5.57 3.09
C ASP A 279 12.03 5.88 4.02
N ALA A 280 11.78 6.31 5.27
CA ALA A 280 12.86 6.55 6.23
C ALA A 280 13.51 5.26 6.75
N ASN A 281 12.87 4.10 6.58
CA ASN A 281 13.41 2.77 6.86
C ASN A 281 13.97 2.07 5.60
N ASN A 282 14.41 2.83 4.60
CA ASN A 282 14.88 2.29 3.32
C ASN A 282 16.11 1.37 3.39
N ALA A 283 16.93 1.42 4.46
CA ALA A 283 18.05 0.50 4.60
C ALA A 283 17.62 -0.94 5.00
N LEU A 284 16.33 -1.13 5.34
CA LEU A 284 15.76 -2.47 5.44
C LEU A 284 15.71 -3.19 4.09
N VAL A 285 15.76 -2.48 2.96
CA VAL A 285 15.85 -3.15 1.65
C VAL A 285 17.14 -3.98 1.59
N GLY A 286 17.00 -5.24 1.21
CA GLY A 286 18.04 -6.25 1.29
C GLY A 286 17.70 -7.31 2.33
N ASN A 287 17.97 -7.04 3.60
CA ASN A 287 17.80 -8.05 4.66
C ASN A 287 16.46 -7.93 5.41
N GLY A 288 15.69 -6.88 5.19
CA GLY A 288 14.41 -6.66 5.84
C GLY A 288 13.34 -7.62 5.35
N VAL A 289 12.44 -7.98 6.24
CA VAL A 289 11.30 -8.87 5.96
C VAL A 289 10.04 -8.24 6.56
N SER A 290 9.03 -8.03 5.74
CA SER A 290 7.80 -7.33 6.11
C SER A 290 6.75 -8.29 6.65
N MET A 291 6.48 -8.19 7.94
CA MET A 291 5.27 -8.76 8.53
C MET A 291 4.04 -7.89 8.23
N VAL A 292 4.23 -6.57 8.06
CA VAL A 292 3.18 -5.63 7.63
C VAL A 292 2.46 -6.13 6.38
N THR A 293 3.22 -6.43 5.32
CA THR A 293 2.65 -6.95 4.07
C THR A 293 2.06 -8.35 4.26
N LEU A 294 2.65 -9.19 5.12
CA LEU A 294 2.09 -10.52 5.42
C LEU A 294 0.72 -10.42 6.13
N TYR A 295 0.52 -9.46 7.03
CA TYR A 295 -0.78 -9.21 7.67
C TYR A 295 -1.86 -8.83 6.65
N TYR A 296 -1.50 -7.99 5.67
CA TYR A 296 -2.43 -7.63 4.59
C TYR A 296 -2.65 -8.76 3.59
N ILE A 297 -1.64 -9.59 3.33
CA ILE A 297 -1.78 -10.85 2.56
C ILE A 297 -2.80 -11.76 3.23
N ARG A 298 -2.77 -11.89 4.56
CA ARG A 298 -3.75 -12.69 5.30
C ARG A 298 -5.18 -12.22 5.01
N ARG A 299 -5.44 -10.91 5.08
CA ARG A 299 -6.74 -10.30 4.73
C ARG A 299 -7.13 -10.62 3.29
N PHE A 300 -6.19 -10.49 2.35
CA PHE A 300 -6.40 -10.81 0.95
C PHE A 300 -6.72 -12.30 0.73
N LEU A 301 -6.01 -13.23 1.36
CA LEU A 301 -6.21 -14.67 1.19
C LEU A 301 -7.62 -15.10 1.63
N VAL A 302 -8.13 -14.54 2.74
CA VAL A 302 -9.52 -14.78 3.18
C VAL A 302 -10.51 -14.27 2.14
N PHE A 303 -10.34 -13.03 1.68
CA PHE A 303 -11.20 -12.45 0.64
C PHE A 303 -11.13 -13.24 -0.68
N ALA A 304 -9.94 -13.65 -1.11
CA ALA A 304 -9.73 -14.43 -2.32
C ALA A 304 -10.40 -15.80 -2.21
N GLY A 305 -10.38 -16.43 -1.03
CA GLY A 305 -11.11 -17.67 -0.77
C GLY A 305 -12.61 -17.51 -0.95
N GLU A 306 -13.20 -16.41 -0.45
CA GLU A 306 -14.61 -16.10 -0.67
C GLU A 306 -14.93 -15.81 -2.14
N LEU A 307 -14.05 -15.07 -2.83
CA LEU A 307 -14.23 -14.67 -4.23
C LEU A 307 -14.12 -15.87 -5.19
N PHE A 308 -13.03 -16.63 -5.12
CA PHE A 308 -12.84 -17.83 -5.95
C PHE A 308 -13.79 -18.96 -5.54
N GLY A 309 -14.25 -18.96 -4.28
CA GLY A 309 -15.34 -19.80 -3.79
C GLY A 309 -16.65 -19.66 -4.59
N ARG A 310 -16.82 -18.57 -5.35
CA ARG A 310 -18.00 -18.30 -6.19
C ARG A 310 -17.79 -18.63 -7.68
N LEU A 311 -16.63 -19.16 -8.07
CA LEU A 311 -16.43 -19.68 -9.42
C LEU A 311 -17.40 -20.83 -9.71
N GLU A 312 -18.11 -20.72 -10.83
CA GLU A 312 -19.05 -21.75 -11.30
C GLU A 312 -18.36 -22.89 -12.06
N GLY A 313 -17.13 -22.69 -12.52
CA GLY A 313 -16.36 -23.65 -13.31
C GLY A 313 -14.85 -23.39 -13.26
N PRO A 314 -14.05 -24.14 -14.03
CA PRO A 314 -12.62 -23.91 -14.12
C PRO A 314 -12.31 -22.58 -14.81
N VAL A 315 -11.08 -22.13 -14.64
CA VAL A 315 -10.57 -20.89 -15.23
C VAL A 315 -9.31 -21.17 -16.04
N GLU A 316 -9.18 -20.50 -17.18
CA GLU A 316 -7.96 -20.55 -17.99
C GLU A 316 -6.97 -19.50 -17.48
N VAL A 317 -5.72 -19.88 -17.30
CA VAL A 317 -4.62 -18.94 -17.08
C VAL A 317 -3.48 -19.26 -18.03
N SER A 318 -2.54 -18.33 -18.21
CA SER A 318 -1.28 -18.60 -18.91
C SER A 318 -0.58 -19.85 -18.35
N ALA A 319 -0.07 -20.72 -19.24
CA ALA A 319 0.59 -21.96 -18.84
C ALA A 319 1.70 -21.73 -17.81
N GLU A 320 2.49 -20.68 -18.00
CA GLU A 320 3.60 -20.25 -17.13
C GLU A 320 3.11 -19.88 -15.72
N VAL A 321 1.96 -19.21 -15.61
CA VAL A 321 1.35 -18.87 -14.30
C VAL A 321 0.82 -20.13 -13.61
N GLY A 322 0.26 -21.06 -14.37
CA GLY A 322 -0.16 -22.35 -13.85
C GLY A 322 1.01 -23.17 -13.29
N GLU A 323 2.16 -23.17 -13.97
CA GLU A 323 3.38 -23.81 -13.49
C GLU A 323 3.92 -23.17 -12.21
N LEU A 324 3.94 -21.83 -12.15
CA LEU A 324 4.30 -21.10 -10.93
C LEU A 324 3.38 -21.47 -9.74
N LEU A 325 2.07 -21.50 -9.97
CA LEU A 325 1.09 -21.91 -8.95
C LEU A 325 1.38 -23.33 -8.45
N ALA A 326 1.62 -24.27 -9.37
CA ALA A 326 1.90 -25.66 -9.02
C ALA A 326 3.22 -25.79 -8.23
N GLY A 327 4.27 -25.09 -8.65
CA GLY A 327 5.57 -25.08 -7.97
C GLY A 327 5.48 -24.56 -6.54
N ILE A 328 4.87 -23.38 -6.35
CA ILE A 328 4.66 -22.79 -5.02
C ILE A 328 3.78 -23.70 -4.16
N THR A 329 2.65 -24.19 -4.69
CA THR A 329 1.74 -25.07 -3.95
C THR A 329 2.43 -26.36 -3.53
N GLN A 330 3.23 -26.97 -4.41
CA GLN A 330 3.98 -28.18 -4.09
C GLN A 330 5.01 -27.94 -2.97
N THR A 331 5.73 -26.81 -2.98
CA THR A 331 6.67 -26.48 -1.90
C THR A 331 5.96 -26.32 -0.56
N LEU A 332 4.85 -25.58 -0.51
CA LEU A 332 4.08 -25.39 0.73
C LEU A 332 3.50 -26.72 1.24
N ASP A 333 2.91 -27.52 0.34
CA ASP A 333 2.28 -28.80 0.70
C ASP A 333 3.30 -29.80 1.27
N ARG A 334 4.46 -29.94 0.63
CA ARG A 334 5.53 -30.87 1.04
C ARG A 334 6.02 -30.61 2.46
N HIS A 335 5.92 -29.37 2.94
CA HIS A 335 6.45 -28.94 4.23
C HIS A 335 5.34 -28.58 5.24
N ALA A 336 4.07 -28.83 4.91
CA ALA A 336 2.93 -28.37 5.70
C ALA A 336 2.86 -28.97 7.11
N GLU A 337 3.43 -30.16 7.32
CA GLU A 337 3.53 -30.81 8.63
C GLU A 337 4.45 -30.07 9.61
N LEU A 338 5.37 -29.23 9.11
CA LEU A 338 6.27 -28.44 9.96
C LEU A 338 5.52 -27.34 10.74
N LEU A 339 4.30 -27.00 10.33
CA LEU A 339 3.47 -25.99 10.98
C LEU A 339 2.93 -26.43 12.35
N ASP A 340 3.07 -27.70 12.72
CA ASP A 340 2.69 -28.21 14.05
C ASP A 340 3.68 -27.77 15.15
N GLY A 341 4.80 -27.15 14.77
CA GLY A 341 5.81 -26.64 15.69
C GLY A 341 6.52 -25.38 15.19
N ARG A 342 7.65 -25.07 15.81
CA ARG A 342 8.54 -23.98 15.40
C ARG A 342 9.46 -24.46 14.28
N LEU A 343 9.62 -23.67 13.23
CA LEU A 343 10.51 -24.01 12.12
C LEU A 343 11.96 -23.72 12.47
N SER A 344 12.87 -24.64 12.13
CA SER A 344 14.31 -24.39 12.23
C SER A 344 14.79 -23.47 11.10
N ASP A 345 15.96 -22.85 11.27
CA ASP A 345 16.56 -22.00 10.22
C ASP A 345 16.84 -22.79 8.92
N ARG A 346 17.05 -24.11 9.04
CA ARG A 346 17.21 -25.03 7.91
C ARG A 346 15.89 -25.29 7.19
N ASP A 347 14.80 -25.49 7.93
CA ASP A 347 13.47 -25.65 7.35
C ASP A 347 13.05 -24.37 6.61
N ARG A 348 13.30 -23.21 7.24
CA ARG A 348 13.04 -21.89 6.69
C ARG A 348 13.76 -21.67 5.36
N LYS A 349 15.05 -22.02 5.30
CA LYS A 349 15.85 -21.95 4.07
C LYS A 349 15.36 -22.93 3.01
N THR A 350 15.00 -24.15 3.39
CA THR A 350 14.49 -25.16 2.45
C THR A 350 13.20 -24.69 1.77
N ILE A 351 12.28 -24.12 2.54
CA ILE A 351 11.02 -23.56 2.01
C ILE A 351 11.31 -22.34 1.13
N LEU A 352 12.13 -21.38 1.61
CA LEU A 352 12.50 -20.19 0.84
C LEU A 352 13.18 -20.54 -0.48
N ASP A 353 14.07 -21.53 -0.52
CA ASP A 353 14.73 -21.99 -1.75
C ASP A 353 13.71 -22.53 -2.76
N GLY A 354 12.73 -23.32 -2.30
CA GLY A 354 11.68 -23.87 -3.18
C GLY A 354 10.77 -22.78 -3.77
N LEU A 355 10.33 -21.84 -2.92
CA LEU A 355 9.47 -20.73 -3.32
C LEU A 355 10.19 -19.73 -4.23
N GLY A 356 11.42 -19.36 -3.87
CA GLY A 356 12.24 -18.40 -4.59
C GLY A 356 12.65 -18.89 -5.97
N ARG A 357 13.03 -20.17 -6.11
CA ARG A 357 13.34 -20.77 -7.42
C ARG A 357 12.13 -20.88 -8.32
N ALA A 358 10.98 -21.32 -7.81
CA ALA A 358 9.74 -21.35 -8.61
C ALA A 358 9.39 -19.96 -9.17
N GLY A 359 9.54 -18.90 -8.36
CA GLY A 359 9.39 -17.52 -8.82
C GLY A 359 10.46 -17.09 -9.83
N SER A 360 11.72 -17.50 -9.63
CA SER A 360 12.84 -17.19 -10.54
C SER A 360 12.62 -17.81 -11.91
N ASP A 361 12.32 -19.11 -11.96
CA ASP A 361 12.14 -19.87 -13.21
C ASP A 361 11.01 -19.27 -14.05
N TYR A 362 9.88 -18.93 -13.42
CA TYR A 362 8.76 -18.24 -14.08
C TYR A 362 9.18 -16.89 -14.69
N ARG A 363 9.86 -16.04 -13.91
CA ARG A 363 10.26 -14.71 -14.37
C ARG A 363 11.28 -14.80 -15.51
N GLU A 364 12.26 -15.69 -15.39
CA GLU A 364 13.29 -15.90 -16.41
C GLU A 364 12.66 -16.34 -17.75
N GLN A 365 11.69 -17.25 -17.71
CA GLN A 365 10.95 -17.67 -18.90
C GLN A 365 10.19 -16.50 -19.53
N VAL A 366 9.41 -15.76 -18.75
CA VAL A 366 8.62 -14.63 -19.25
C VAL A 366 9.51 -13.49 -19.78
N TYR A 367 10.66 -13.22 -19.16
CA TYR A 367 11.59 -12.20 -19.65
C TYR A 367 12.27 -12.60 -20.96
N ALA A 368 12.64 -13.88 -21.12
CA ALA A 368 13.36 -14.36 -22.29
C ALA A 368 12.44 -14.54 -23.51
N GLU A 369 11.23 -15.07 -23.31
CA GLU A 369 10.37 -15.54 -24.40
C GLU A 369 9.01 -14.84 -24.46
N GLY A 370 8.65 -14.05 -23.44
CA GLY A 370 7.28 -13.60 -23.25
C GLY A 370 6.35 -14.74 -22.83
N PHE A 371 5.04 -14.48 -22.82
CA PHE A 371 4.06 -15.57 -22.66
C PHE A 371 3.94 -16.37 -23.96
N SER A 372 3.87 -17.70 -23.84
CA SER A 372 3.74 -18.62 -24.96
C SER A 372 2.42 -18.46 -25.74
N GLY A 373 1.38 -17.96 -25.07
CA GLY A 373 0.00 -17.97 -25.55
C GLY A 373 -0.73 -19.29 -25.30
N GLU A 374 -0.07 -20.28 -24.70
CA GLU A 374 -0.73 -21.50 -24.23
C GLU A 374 -1.41 -21.25 -22.89
N SER A 375 -2.59 -21.85 -22.70
CA SER A 375 -3.33 -21.76 -21.45
C SER A 375 -3.32 -23.09 -20.70
N ARG A 376 -3.39 -22.99 -19.38
CA ARG A 376 -3.65 -24.09 -18.47
C ARG A 376 -4.99 -23.86 -17.76
N THR A 377 -5.85 -24.86 -17.84
CA THR A 377 -7.07 -24.93 -17.06
C THR A 377 -6.74 -25.20 -15.59
N ILE A 378 -7.18 -24.31 -14.70
CA ILE A 378 -7.11 -24.46 -13.25
C ILE A 378 -8.53 -24.69 -12.72
N ASP A 379 -8.72 -25.74 -11.93
CA ASP A 379 -9.99 -25.98 -11.25
C ASP A 379 -10.05 -25.27 -9.89
N LYS A 380 -11.26 -25.17 -9.36
CA LYS A 380 -11.51 -24.52 -8.07
C LYS A 380 -10.77 -25.20 -6.92
N ALA A 381 -10.60 -26.53 -6.96
CA ALA A 381 -9.96 -27.28 -5.89
C ALA A 381 -8.45 -26.98 -5.82
N GLU A 382 -7.80 -26.77 -6.96
CA GLU A 382 -6.39 -26.34 -7.02
C GLU A 382 -6.21 -24.94 -6.41
N LEU A 383 -7.10 -23.99 -6.72
CA LEU A 383 -7.11 -22.65 -6.10
C LEU A 383 -7.33 -22.73 -4.59
N GLU A 384 -8.35 -23.48 -4.15
CA GLU A 384 -8.69 -23.66 -2.73
C GLU A 384 -7.53 -24.32 -1.97
N ARG A 385 -6.84 -25.30 -2.57
CA ARG A 385 -5.68 -25.94 -1.98
C ARG A 385 -4.53 -24.96 -1.76
N PHE A 386 -4.18 -24.18 -2.78
CA PHE A 386 -3.15 -23.15 -2.66
C PHE A 386 -3.51 -22.14 -1.57
N LEU A 387 -4.72 -21.57 -1.62
CA LEU A 387 -5.17 -20.55 -0.66
C LEU A 387 -5.20 -21.09 0.76
N SER A 388 -5.64 -22.33 0.97
CA SER A 388 -5.65 -22.98 2.28
C SER A 388 -4.24 -23.14 2.85
N LEU A 389 -3.29 -23.63 2.05
CA LEU A 389 -1.88 -23.76 2.45
C LEU A 389 -1.27 -22.39 2.74
N ALA A 390 -1.42 -21.44 1.82
CA ALA A 390 -0.96 -20.07 1.96
C ALA A 390 -1.47 -19.42 3.26
N LEU A 391 -2.77 -19.59 3.57
CA LEU A 391 -3.37 -19.05 4.78
C LEU A 391 -2.82 -19.73 6.04
N ARG A 392 -2.64 -21.05 6.04
CA ARG A 392 -2.04 -21.79 7.18
C ARG A 392 -0.62 -21.31 7.50
N TYR A 393 0.24 -21.17 6.48
CA TYR A 393 1.60 -20.64 6.64
C TYR A 393 1.60 -19.19 7.14
N THR A 394 0.68 -18.39 6.61
CA THR A 394 0.51 -16.99 7.00
C THR A 394 0.09 -16.88 8.46
N ASP A 395 -0.99 -17.55 8.86
CA ASP A 395 -1.50 -17.52 10.23
C ASP A 395 -0.47 -18.07 11.24
N HIS A 396 0.26 -19.14 10.90
CA HIS A 396 1.38 -19.65 11.71
C HIS A 396 2.48 -18.58 11.90
N SER A 397 2.90 -17.93 10.82
CA SER A 397 3.94 -16.91 10.86
C SER A 397 3.50 -15.67 11.65
N ILE A 398 2.23 -15.28 11.56
CA ILE A 398 1.65 -14.21 12.37
C ILE A 398 1.68 -14.59 13.86
N GLY A 399 1.28 -15.81 14.20
CA GLY A 399 1.34 -16.33 15.57
C GLY A 399 2.75 -16.31 16.15
N ALA A 400 3.76 -16.68 15.34
CA ALA A 400 5.18 -16.64 15.73
C ALA A 400 5.75 -15.21 15.91
N ASN A 401 5.02 -14.16 15.48
CA ASN A 401 5.47 -12.78 15.52
C ASN A 401 4.76 -11.92 16.58
N ARG A 402 4.04 -12.55 17.52
CA ARG A 402 3.52 -11.87 18.71
C ARG A 402 4.64 -11.67 19.73
N ARG A 403 4.81 -10.44 20.21
CA ARG A 403 5.78 -10.05 21.23
C ARG A 403 5.27 -10.35 22.63
N ALA A 404 6.20 -10.44 23.58
CA ALA A 404 5.90 -10.65 25.00
C ALA A 404 5.12 -9.49 25.64
N ASP A 405 5.22 -8.27 25.08
CA ASP A 405 4.48 -7.08 25.52
C ASP A 405 3.06 -6.99 24.91
N GLY A 406 2.64 -8.00 24.14
CA GLY A 406 1.33 -8.06 23.49
C GLY A 406 1.26 -7.41 22.11
N LEU A 407 2.30 -6.67 21.69
CA LEU A 407 2.41 -6.10 20.35
C LEU A 407 2.80 -7.18 19.31
N TYR A 408 2.86 -6.78 18.05
CA TYR A 408 3.32 -7.63 16.94
C TYR A 408 4.53 -7.02 16.23
N HIS A 409 5.43 -7.85 15.70
CA HIS A 409 6.56 -7.38 14.91
C HIS A 409 6.10 -6.78 13.57
N ALA A 410 6.66 -5.64 13.17
CA ALA A 410 6.33 -5.00 11.89
C ALA A 410 7.29 -5.43 10.78
N TYR A 411 8.59 -5.31 11.05
CA TYR A 411 9.66 -5.73 10.17
C TYR A 411 10.67 -6.55 10.96
N ASN A 412 11.17 -7.59 10.33
CA ASN A 412 12.22 -8.46 10.82
C ASN A 412 13.46 -8.34 9.93
N LEU A 413 14.55 -8.97 10.33
CA LEU A 413 15.77 -9.12 9.54
C LEU A 413 15.98 -10.60 9.23
N MET A 414 16.32 -10.92 7.99
CA MET A 414 16.80 -12.24 7.60
C MET A 414 18.32 -12.23 7.42
N SER A 415 18.96 -13.32 7.84
CA SER A 415 20.39 -13.55 7.63
C SER A 415 20.63 -14.94 7.05
N VAL A 416 21.32 -15.00 5.92
CA VAL A 416 21.83 -16.26 5.36
C VAL A 416 23.08 -16.61 6.16
N ARG A 417 22.97 -17.54 7.11
CA ARG A 417 24.06 -17.89 8.04
C ARG A 417 25.12 -18.78 7.37
N ASN A 418 24.66 -19.61 6.44
CA ASN A 418 25.45 -20.49 5.59
C ASN A 418 24.57 -20.94 4.41
N GLU A 419 25.08 -21.82 3.55
CA GLU A 419 24.35 -22.34 2.38
C GLU A 419 23.02 -23.03 2.72
N ARG A 420 22.79 -23.42 3.99
CA ARG A 420 21.68 -24.27 4.44
C ARG A 420 20.73 -23.61 5.42
N GLU A 421 21.01 -22.42 5.93
CA GLU A 421 20.26 -21.82 7.04
C GLU A 421 19.94 -20.34 6.81
N VAL A 422 18.69 -19.97 7.07
CA VAL A 422 18.22 -18.58 7.13
C VAL A 422 17.64 -18.29 8.50
N GLY A 423 18.30 -17.41 9.24
CA GLY A 423 17.84 -16.91 10.52
C GLY A 423 16.85 -15.76 10.35
N VAL A 424 16.03 -15.54 11.39
CA VAL A 424 15.14 -14.38 11.52
C VAL A 424 15.44 -13.70 12.85
N ASP A 425 15.77 -12.42 12.80
CA ASP A 425 15.99 -11.55 13.94
C ASP A 425 14.92 -10.45 13.97
N HIS A 426 14.61 -9.93 15.15
CA HIS A 426 13.49 -9.02 15.36
C HIS A 426 13.94 -7.58 15.61
N LEU A 427 13.16 -6.62 15.13
CA LEU A 427 13.35 -5.20 15.39
C LEU A 427 12.45 -4.70 16.54
N TYR A 428 12.71 -3.46 16.97
CA TYR A 428 11.91 -2.72 17.93
C TYR A 428 10.45 -2.57 17.48
N GLU A 429 9.54 -2.29 18.42
CA GLU A 429 8.12 -2.10 18.12
C GLU A 429 7.88 -0.94 17.14
N MET A 430 6.92 -1.12 16.23
CA MET A 430 6.54 -0.07 15.29
C MET A 430 5.03 -0.02 15.15
N LEU A 431 4.46 1.19 15.09
CA LEU A 431 3.02 1.43 14.98
C LEU A 431 2.41 0.75 13.74
N GLU A 432 3.13 0.76 12.63
CA GLU A 432 2.69 0.20 11.35
C GLU A 432 2.33 -1.30 11.45
N GLY A 433 3.12 -2.09 12.18
CA GLY A 433 2.81 -3.51 12.41
C GLY A 433 1.50 -3.72 13.16
N GLN A 434 1.17 -2.80 14.07
CA GLN A 434 -0.03 -2.88 14.91
C GLN A 434 -1.26 -2.54 14.09
N VAL A 435 -1.17 -1.50 13.26
CA VAL A 435 -2.20 -1.16 12.27
C VAL A 435 -2.46 -2.34 11.35
N ALA A 436 -1.41 -2.95 10.81
CA ALA A 436 -1.53 -4.01 9.82
C ALA A 436 -2.13 -5.30 10.41
N VAL A 437 -1.69 -5.76 11.59
CA VAL A 437 -2.26 -6.95 12.23
C VAL A 437 -3.71 -6.73 12.70
N LEU A 438 -4.04 -5.52 13.19
CA LEU A 438 -5.43 -5.14 13.49
C LEU A 438 -6.29 -5.20 12.23
N SER A 439 -5.74 -4.91 11.06
CA SER A 439 -6.44 -4.99 9.77
C SER A 439 -6.42 -6.37 9.11
N ALA A 440 -5.75 -7.38 9.69
CA ALA A 440 -5.58 -8.71 9.08
C ALA A 440 -6.86 -9.58 9.14
N GLY A 441 -7.81 -9.23 10.01
CA GLY A 441 -9.03 -10.02 10.27
C GLY A 441 -8.77 -11.35 11.00
N LEU A 442 -7.60 -11.51 11.63
CA LEU A 442 -7.20 -12.71 12.36
C LEU A 442 -7.60 -12.66 13.83
N LEU A 443 -7.42 -11.51 14.46
CA LEU A 443 -7.61 -11.34 15.90
C LEU A 443 -9.10 -11.45 16.26
N SER A 444 -9.39 -12.12 17.37
CA SER A 444 -10.70 -12.02 18.00
C SER A 444 -10.96 -10.60 18.50
N PRO A 445 -12.23 -10.20 18.71
CA PRO A 445 -12.57 -8.89 19.27
C PRO A 445 -11.86 -8.57 20.60
N GLY A 446 -11.65 -9.58 21.45
CA GLY A 446 -10.92 -9.43 22.71
C GLY A 446 -9.44 -9.16 22.50
N GLU A 447 -8.78 -9.95 21.65
CA GLU A 447 -7.36 -9.76 21.32
C GLU A 447 -7.09 -8.41 20.64
N ALA A 448 -8.02 -7.93 19.80
CA ALA A 448 -7.93 -6.61 19.20
C ALA A 448 -8.02 -5.49 20.26
N ALA A 449 -8.90 -5.63 21.25
CA ALA A 449 -8.98 -4.69 22.37
C ALA A 449 -7.70 -4.71 23.22
N ASP A 450 -7.19 -5.91 23.54
CA ASP A 450 -5.95 -6.08 24.29
C ASP A 450 -4.75 -5.46 23.55
N LEU A 451 -4.65 -5.67 22.23
CA LEU A 451 -3.59 -5.07 21.42
C LEU A 451 -3.68 -3.53 21.41
N LEU A 452 -4.87 -2.95 21.24
CA LEU A 452 -5.06 -1.50 21.32
C LEU A 452 -4.67 -0.95 22.71
N GLY A 453 -4.98 -1.71 23.77
CA GLY A 453 -4.52 -1.44 25.13
C GLY A 453 -2.99 -1.47 25.26
N ALA A 454 -2.34 -2.48 24.68
CA ALA A 454 -0.88 -2.62 24.67
C ALA A 454 -0.21 -1.48 23.91
N VAL A 455 -0.75 -1.09 22.74
CA VAL A 455 -0.26 0.08 21.97
C VAL A 455 -0.31 1.34 22.83
N ARG A 456 -1.40 1.56 23.57
CA ARG A 456 -1.56 2.70 24.49
C ARG A 456 -0.57 2.71 25.65
N GLN A 457 -0.10 1.55 26.10
CA GLN A 457 0.86 1.39 27.20
C GLN A 457 2.32 1.35 26.74
N SER A 458 2.56 1.21 25.43
CA SER A 458 3.89 1.07 24.84
C SER A 458 4.68 2.39 24.77
N ALA A 459 5.97 2.29 24.44
CA ALA A 459 6.84 3.44 24.15
C ALA A 459 6.44 4.20 22.86
N LEU A 460 5.47 3.69 22.09
CA LEU A 460 4.90 4.41 20.95
C LEU A 460 4.01 5.57 21.41
N TYR A 461 3.41 5.51 22.60
CA TYR A 461 2.53 6.57 23.08
C TYR A 461 3.33 7.82 23.48
N ARG A 462 3.04 8.93 22.82
CA ARG A 462 3.60 10.26 23.06
C ARG A 462 2.60 11.12 23.84
N ALA A 463 2.93 11.42 25.10
CA ALA A 463 2.00 11.97 26.07
C ALA A 463 1.61 13.45 25.83
N ASP A 464 2.55 14.31 25.43
CA ASP A 464 2.29 15.75 25.17
C ASP A 464 1.33 15.98 24.01
N GLN A 465 1.34 15.07 23.03
CA GLN A 465 0.45 15.09 21.87
C GLN A 465 -0.74 14.11 22.00
N HIS A 466 -0.84 13.34 23.08
CA HIS A 466 -1.86 12.31 23.29
C HIS A 466 -2.05 11.40 22.05
N THR A 467 -0.95 10.90 21.48
CA THR A 467 -0.97 10.17 20.22
C THR A 467 0.22 9.22 20.09
N TYR A 468 0.49 8.69 18.91
CA TYR A 468 1.45 7.61 18.69
C TYR A 468 2.59 8.00 17.75
N LEU A 469 3.81 7.57 18.08
CA LEU A 469 5.01 7.60 17.25
C LEU A 469 5.02 6.40 16.29
N LEU A 470 5.80 6.49 15.22
CA LEU A 470 6.03 5.34 14.32
C LEU A 470 6.85 4.23 15.01
N TYR A 471 7.80 4.62 15.85
CA TYR A 471 8.67 3.76 16.64
C TYR A 471 9.15 4.53 17.88
N PRO A 472 9.68 3.82 18.91
CA PRO A 472 10.13 4.46 20.15
C PRO A 472 11.15 5.58 19.90
N ASP A 473 10.96 6.69 20.60
CA ASP A 473 11.98 7.72 20.68
C ASP A 473 13.20 7.19 21.45
N ARG A 474 14.41 7.59 21.05
CA ARG A 474 15.64 7.10 21.67
C ARG A 474 16.74 8.15 21.65
N ARG A 475 17.58 8.11 22.69
CA ARG A 475 18.76 8.98 22.77
C ARG A 475 19.88 8.40 21.92
N LEU A 476 20.26 9.12 20.87
CA LEU A 476 21.45 8.80 20.09
C LEU A 476 22.73 9.19 20.84
N PRO A 477 23.85 8.47 20.63
CA PRO A 477 25.13 8.87 21.18
C PRO A 477 25.50 10.28 20.75
N ARG A 478 26.02 11.07 21.68
CA ARG A 478 26.56 12.41 21.39
C ARG A 478 27.77 12.28 20.47
N PHE A 479 28.14 13.38 19.79
CA PHE A 479 29.28 13.39 18.87
C PHE A 479 30.56 12.83 19.49
N THR A 480 30.87 13.20 20.73
CA THR A 480 32.05 12.74 21.49
C THR A 480 31.96 11.29 21.98
N GLU A 481 30.79 10.66 21.92
CA GLU A 481 30.55 9.28 22.38
C GLU A 481 30.61 8.28 21.22
N LYS A 482 30.29 8.70 19.98
CA LYS A 482 30.07 7.82 18.81
C LYS A 482 31.26 6.97 18.39
N ASN A 483 32.46 7.54 18.33
CA ASN A 483 33.61 6.92 17.70
C ASN A 483 34.73 6.75 18.72
N ASN A 484 34.57 5.83 19.69
CA ASN A 484 35.59 5.56 20.71
C ASN A 484 35.96 4.08 20.67
N LEU A 485 37.10 3.77 20.05
CA LEU A 485 37.63 2.41 19.98
C LEU A 485 38.25 2.05 21.34
N PRO A 486 37.78 0.99 22.02
CA PRO A 486 38.36 0.59 23.30
C PRO A 486 39.86 0.29 23.17
N GLY A 487 40.68 0.82 24.09
CA GLY A 487 42.14 0.66 24.07
C GLY A 487 42.58 -0.80 23.97
N GLU A 488 41.94 -1.69 24.73
CA GLU A 488 42.20 -3.14 24.67
C GLU A 488 41.96 -3.75 23.27
N THR A 489 41.02 -3.21 22.50
CA THR A 489 40.74 -3.69 21.13
C THR A 489 41.76 -3.11 20.15
N ALA A 490 42.06 -1.81 20.27
CA ALA A 490 43.07 -1.13 19.45
C ALA A 490 44.46 -1.77 19.62
N GLU A 491 44.86 -2.05 20.86
CA GLU A 491 46.19 -2.55 21.23
C GLU A 491 46.39 -4.03 20.90
N ARG A 492 45.32 -4.77 20.58
CA ARG A 492 45.40 -6.14 20.03
C ARG A 492 45.75 -6.16 18.55
N SER A 493 45.56 -5.06 17.82
CA SER A 493 45.89 -4.96 16.40
C SER A 493 47.34 -4.49 16.21
N ALA A 494 48.15 -5.36 15.60
CA ALA A 494 49.50 -5.03 15.19
C ALA A 494 49.52 -3.93 14.12
N LEU A 495 48.53 -3.90 13.23
CA LEU A 495 48.35 -2.83 12.25
C LEU A 495 48.10 -1.49 12.94
N ILE A 496 47.13 -1.39 13.85
CA ILE A 496 46.82 -0.12 14.54
C ILE A 496 48.02 0.40 15.31
N LEU A 497 48.70 -0.46 16.09
CA LEU A 497 49.89 -0.07 16.83
C LEU A 497 51.00 0.47 15.91
N ARG A 498 51.19 -0.17 14.74
CA ARG A 498 52.17 0.27 13.76
C ARG A 498 51.80 1.60 13.11
N LEU A 499 50.53 1.80 12.74
CA LEU A 499 50.05 3.04 12.16
C LEU A 499 50.24 4.22 13.12
N ILE A 500 49.97 4.03 14.42
CA ILE A 500 50.21 5.04 15.45
C ILE A 500 51.71 5.37 15.57
N ALA A 501 52.57 4.36 15.57
CA ALA A 501 54.02 4.56 15.63
C ALA A 501 54.57 5.32 14.39
N ASP A 502 53.99 5.06 13.23
CA ASP A 502 54.35 5.72 11.97
C ASP A 502 53.69 7.11 11.80
N GLY A 503 52.81 7.53 12.73
CA GLY A 503 52.04 8.77 12.62
C GLY A 503 50.98 8.76 11.51
N ASN A 504 50.61 7.58 11.02
CA ASN A 504 49.65 7.39 9.93
C ASN A 504 48.21 7.38 10.47
N ARG A 505 47.39 8.31 9.96
CA ARG A 505 46.01 8.53 10.41
C ARG A 505 44.95 7.97 9.48
N ALA A 506 45.35 7.21 8.45
CA ALA A 506 44.44 6.73 7.41
C ALA A 506 43.32 5.82 7.95
N LEU A 507 43.58 5.09 9.04
CA LEU A 507 42.61 4.16 9.63
C LEU A 507 42.16 4.58 11.04
N VAL A 508 43.10 4.90 11.92
CA VAL A 508 42.87 5.22 13.34
C VAL A 508 43.73 6.41 13.76
N GLU A 509 43.20 7.25 14.64
CA GLU A 509 43.91 8.32 15.33
C GLU A 509 43.90 8.10 16.84
N LYS A 510 44.95 8.57 17.53
CA LYS A 510 45.01 8.61 19.00
C LYS A 510 44.90 10.07 19.46
N ASP A 511 43.93 10.38 20.32
CA ASP A 511 43.72 11.74 20.83
C ASP A 511 44.75 12.12 21.91
N VAL A 512 44.67 13.37 22.40
CA VAL A 512 45.57 13.92 23.42
C VAL A 512 45.40 13.27 24.80
N ASP A 513 44.25 12.61 25.05
CA ASP A 513 43.95 11.87 26.27
C ASP A 513 44.29 10.38 26.14
N GLY A 514 44.82 9.97 24.98
CA GLY A 514 45.26 8.60 24.70
C GLY A 514 44.15 7.65 24.25
N LYS A 515 42.97 8.14 23.88
CA LYS A 515 41.88 7.31 23.32
C LYS A 515 42.06 7.13 21.81
N TYR A 516 41.49 6.06 21.28
CA TYR A 516 41.58 5.71 19.86
C TYR A 516 40.26 5.98 19.16
N HIS A 517 40.33 6.50 17.94
CA HIS A 517 39.17 6.84 17.10
C HIS A 517 39.43 6.34 15.68
N PHE A 518 38.43 5.76 15.02
CA PHE A 518 38.52 5.54 13.58
C PHE A 518 38.61 6.88 12.84
N ASN A 519 39.20 6.87 11.64
CA ASN A 519 39.30 8.07 10.81
C ASN A 519 37.91 8.72 10.60
N GLY A 520 37.82 10.03 10.80
CA GLY A 520 36.55 10.77 10.75
C GLY A 520 35.88 10.86 9.38
N SER A 521 36.55 10.42 8.31
CA SER A 521 35.99 10.36 6.96
C SER A 521 35.17 9.08 6.69
N PHE A 522 35.23 8.08 7.58
CA PHE A 522 34.53 6.82 7.35
C PHE A 522 33.02 6.94 7.58
N ASN A 523 32.25 6.41 6.63
CA ASN A 523 30.79 6.36 6.73
C ASN A 523 30.28 4.97 7.10
N ASN A 524 30.98 3.91 6.65
CA ASN A 524 30.58 2.52 6.86
C ASN A 524 31.79 1.57 6.72
N ALA A 525 31.53 0.26 6.84
CA ALA A 525 32.57 -0.77 6.72
C ALA A 525 33.24 -0.80 5.33
N GLN A 526 32.58 -0.34 4.27
CA GLN A 526 33.20 -0.24 2.93
C GLN A 526 34.28 0.83 2.91
N SER A 527 34.06 1.99 3.55
CA SER A 527 35.11 3.02 3.71
C SER A 527 36.35 2.45 4.41
N VAL A 528 36.14 1.65 5.46
CA VAL A 528 37.21 0.98 6.20
C VAL A 528 37.92 -0.06 5.33
N SER A 529 37.16 -0.87 4.58
CA SER A 529 37.72 -1.87 3.68
C SER A 529 38.58 -1.25 2.59
N SER A 530 38.12 -0.17 1.97
CA SER A 530 38.88 0.57 0.96
C SER A 530 40.17 1.16 1.54
N ALA A 531 40.10 1.76 2.74
CA ALA A 531 41.29 2.28 3.42
C ALA A 531 42.31 1.15 3.76
N LEU A 532 41.83 -0.03 4.15
CA LEU A 532 42.67 -1.21 4.36
C LEU A 532 43.33 -1.67 3.06
N ASP A 533 42.62 -1.62 1.92
CA ASP A 533 43.17 -1.98 0.61
C ASP A 533 44.27 -1.00 0.17
N GLU A 534 44.07 0.30 0.39
CA GLU A 534 45.10 1.32 0.14
C GLU A 534 46.33 1.15 1.04
N LEU A 535 46.13 0.81 2.32
CA LEU A 535 47.23 0.50 3.25
C LEU A 535 48.00 -0.75 2.83
N ALA A 536 47.33 -1.77 2.32
CA ALA A 536 47.97 -2.98 1.81
C ALA A 536 48.87 -2.68 0.60
N GLN A 537 48.50 -1.70 -0.22
CA GLN A 537 49.33 -1.21 -1.33
C GLN A 537 50.48 -0.30 -0.86
N SER A 538 50.34 0.31 0.32
CA SER A 538 51.28 1.30 0.88
C SER A 538 52.29 0.71 1.88
N GLY A 539 52.57 -0.59 1.79
CA GLY A 539 53.60 -1.26 2.60
C GLY A 539 53.11 -1.93 3.89
N TYR A 540 51.79 -1.99 4.14
CA TYR A 540 51.21 -2.64 5.32
C TYR A 540 50.53 -3.99 5.02
N ARG A 541 50.77 -4.59 3.85
CA ARG A 541 50.06 -5.78 3.34
C ARG A 541 49.88 -6.89 4.37
N ASP A 542 50.97 -7.38 4.95
CA ASP A 542 50.94 -8.53 5.87
C ASP A 542 50.16 -8.20 7.17
N LEU A 543 50.21 -6.94 7.63
CA LEU A 543 49.47 -6.49 8.80
C LEU A 543 47.98 -6.30 8.49
N VAL A 544 47.63 -5.82 7.30
CA VAL A 544 46.25 -5.74 6.83
C VAL A 544 45.64 -7.13 6.72
N GLU A 545 46.33 -8.07 6.07
CA GLU A 545 45.83 -9.45 5.92
C GLU A 545 45.58 -10.11 7.28
N LYS A 546 46.45 -9.86 8.26
CA LYS A 546 46.33 -10.38 9.62
C LYS A 546 45.17 -9.77 10.41
N ASP A 547 45.01 -8.43 10.36
CA ASP A 547 44.12 -7.71 11.28
C ASP A 547 42.80 -7.25 10.66
N ARG A 548 42.59 -7.39 9.34
CA ARG A 548 41.40 -6.91 8.62
C ARG A 548 40.09 -7.34 9.28
N SER A 549 39.93 -8.61 9.62
CA SER A 549 38.70 -9.10 10.26
C SER A 549 38.47 -8.47 11.63
N LEU A 550 39.51 -8.41 12.48
CA LEU A 550 39.43 -7.77 13.80
C LEU A 550 39.03 -6.29 13.70
N ILE A 551 39.56 -5.57 12.70
CA ILE A 551 39.29 -4.15 12.48
C ILE A 551 37.85 -3.92 12.02
N LEU A 552 37.37 -4.72 11.07
CA LEU A 552 35.99 -4.64 10.60
C LEU A 552 35.00 -5.03 11.70
N GLU A 553 35.29 -6.06 12.49
CA GLU A 553 34.51 -6.43 13.67
C GLU A 553 34.50 -5.33 14.73
N ALA A 554 35.65 -4.67 14.99
CA ALA A 554 35.74 -3.56 15.93
C ALA A 554 34.95 -2.34 15.45
N PHE A 555 35.00 -2.02 14.15
CA PHE A 555 34.22 -0.96 13.54
C PHE A 555 32.72 -1.26 13.67
N GLU A 556 32.29 -2.48 13.32
CA GLU A 556 30.90 -2.89 13.45
C GLU A 556 30.42 -2.85 14.90
N LYS A 557 31.24 -3.30 15.86
CA LYS A 557 30.88 -3.27 17.28
C LYS A 557 30.67 -1.86 17.83
N ILE A 558 31.37 -0.85 17.29
CA ILE A 558 31.21 0.55 17.71
C ILE A 558 29.96 1.17 17.08
N PHE A 559 29.73 0.92 15.79
CA PHE A 559 28.72 1.63 15.02
C PHE A 559 27.39 0.88 14.86
N ASP A 560 27.37 -0.44 15.09
CA ASP A 560 26.19 -1.32 15.01
C ASP A 560 25.38 -1.08 13.72
N HIS A 561 26.08 -1.05 12.58
CA HIS A 561 25.47 -0.76 11.29
C HIS A 561 24.55 -1.90 10.82
N GLN A 562 24.71 -3.11 11.33
CA GLN A 562 23.75 -4.20 11.11
C GLN A 562 22.35 -3.86 11.62
N SER A 563 22.24 -3.04 12.67
CA SER A 563 20.96 -2.56 13.21
C SER A 563 20.44 -1.28 12.54
N PHE A 564 21.14 -0.76 11.52
CA PHE A 564 20.72 0.44 10.80
C PHE A 564 19.54 0.15 9.86
N THR A 565 18.37 0.65 10.23
CA THR A 565 17.13 0.47 9.46
C THR A 565 16.93 1.57 8.42
N GLY A 566 17.69 2.66 8.47
CA GLY A 566 17.58 3.82 7.59
C GLY A 566 17.68 5.13 8.36
N ARG A 567 17.39 6.25 7.69
CA ARG A 567 17.46 7.59 8.29
C ARG A 567 16.49 7.80 9.46
N SER A 568 15.41 7.02 9.52
CA SER A 568 14.39 6.95 10.59
C SER A 568 14.96 7.12 11.99
N GLY A 569 15.98 6.32 12.31
CA GLY A 569 16.60 6.26 13.61
C GLY A 569 17.73 7.26 13.84
N THR A 570 17.95 8.22 12.94
CA THR A 570 19.13 9.11 12.94
C THR A 570 18.83 10.60 12.72
N PHE A 571 17.55 10.98 12.63
CA PHE A 571 17.08 12.37 12.52
C PHE A 571 15.81 12.61 13.36
N PHE A 572 15.35 13.87 13.46
CA PHE A 572 14.40 14.33 14.49
C PHE A 572 13.13 15.02 13.95
N GLY A 573 12.80 14.83 12.67
CA GLY A 573 11.60 15.38 12.03
C GLY A 573 11.11 14.43 10.93
N TYR A 574 10.01 14.76 10.25
CA TYR A 574 9.38 13.87 9.27
C TYR A 574 8.98 12.52 9.90
N GLU A 575 9.57 11.41 9.46
CA GLU A 575 9.36 10.10 10.07
C GLU A 575 10.25 9.89 11.32
N GLY A 576 11.19 10.79 11.62
CA GLY A 576 12.26 10.59 12.59
C GLY A 576 11.88 10.44 14.06
N LEU A 577 12.91 10.33 14.90
CA LEU A 577 12.80 10.12 16.34
C LEU A 577 11.97 11.22 17.01
N GLY A 578 11.04 10.81 17.88
CA GLY A 578 10.12 11.69 18.59
C GLY A 578 9.05 12.36 17.71
N CYS A 579 8.97 12.04 16.42
CA CYS A 579 8.04 12.66 15.49
C CYS A 579 6.77 11.82 15.31
N VAL A 580 5.61 12.47 15.42
CA VAL A 580 4.31 11.87 15.08
C VAL A 580 4.11 11.98 13.58
N TYR A 581 3.81 10.87 12.90
CA TYR A 581 3.43 10.87 11.48
C TYR A 581 1.94 10.57 11.34
N TRP A 582 1.13 11.61 11.06
CA TRP A 582 -0.32 11.59 11.26
C TRP A 582 -1.05 10.59 10.38
N HIS A 583 -0.54 10.29 9.19
CA HIS A 583 -1.17 9.30 8.31
C HIS A 583 -1.24 7.91 8.97
N MET A 584 -0.18 7.48 9.68
CA MET A 584 -0.19 6.18 10.35
C MET A 584 -1.15 6.15 11.55
N VAL A 585 -1.27 7.27 12.26
CA VAL A 585 -2.25 7.41 13.36
C VAL A 585 -3.69 7.32 12.82
N SER A 586 -4.00 7.96 11.69
CA SER A 586 -5.34 7.84 11.09
C SER A 586 -5.60 6.44 10.51
N LYS A 587 -4.57 5.72 10.04
CA LYS A 587 -4.71 4.28 9.73
C LYS A 587 -5.04 3.46 10.97
N LEU A 588 -4.40 3.75 12.12
CA LEU A 588 -4.76 3.11 13.40
C LEU A 588 -6.21 3.41 13.80
N LEU A 589 -6.65 4.66 13.63
CA LEU A 589 -8.04 5.05 13.91
C LEU A 589 -9.03 4.23 13.05
N LEU A 590 -8.76 4.11 11.74
CA LEU A 590 -9.58 3.31 10.84
C LEU A 590 -9.54 1.83 11.19
N ALA A 591 -8.38 1.27 11.53
CA ALA A 591 -8.25 -0.13 11.95
C ALA A 591 -9.02 -0.41 13.25
N ALA A 592 -8.97 0.50 14.23
CA ALA A 592 -9.77 0.39 15.47
C ALA A 592 -11.28 0.42 15.17
N GLN A 593 -11.70 1.27 14.22
CA GLN A 593 -13.09 1.32 13.76
C GLN A 593 -13.53 0.02 13.06
N GLU A 594 -12.70 -0.53 12.16
CA GLU A 594 -12.96 -1.80 11.49
C GLU A 594 -13.10 -2.94 12.53
N ASN A 595 -12.24 -2.98 13.55
CA ASN A 595 -12.33 -3.97 14.62
C ASN A 595 -13.59 -3.84 15.47
N TYR A 596 -14.03 -2.61 15.79
CA TYR A 596 -15.33 -2.39 16.43
C TYR A 596 -16.49 -2.91 15.55
N ALA A 597 -16.45 -2.66 14.24
CA ALA A 597 -17.47 -3.15 13.32
C ALA A 597 -17.48 -4.69 13.23
N TRP A 598 -16.31 -5.33 13.14
CA TRP A 598 -16.20 -6.80 13.15
C TRP A 598 -16.68 -7.40 14.46
N ALA A 599 -16.34 -6.80 15.60
CA ALA A 599 -16.84 -7.24 16.91
C ALA A 599 -18.37 -7.26 16.97
N ARG A 600 -19.03 -6.27 16.35
CA ARG A 600 -20.48 -6.24 16.24
C ARG A 600 -21.04 -7.32 15.33
N GLN A 601 -20.41 -7.55 14.18
CA GLN A 601 -20.82 -8.62 13.26
C GLN A 601 -20.71 -10.01 13.91
N GLN A 602 -19.71 -10.18 14.77
CA GLN A 602 -19.50 -11.40 15.57
C GLN A 602 -20.34 -11.45 16.86
N ALA A 603 -21.24 -10.49 17.09
CA ALA A 603 -22.06 -10.38 18.30
C ALA A 603 -21.24 -10.45 19.60
N ALA A 604 -20.07 -9.79 19.62
CA ALA A 604 -19.21 -9.71 20.80
C ALA A 604 -19.95 -9.08 22.00
N GLY A 605 -19.51 -9.45 23.21
CA GLY A 605 -20.10 -8.95 24.45
C GLY A 605 -19.94 -7.44 24.63
N GLU A 606 -20.89 -6.85 25.36
CA GLU A 606 -20.97 -5.40 25.59
C GLU A 606 -19.66 -4.81 26.16
N ALA A 607 -19.00 -5.50 27.08
CA ALA A 607 -17.73 -5.05 27.66
C ALA A 607 -16.61 -4.92 26.60
N THR A 608 -16.53 -5.85 25.64
CA THR A 608 -15.55 -5.81 24.56
C THR A 608 -15.88 -4.69 23.56
N LEU A 609 -17.17 -4.50 23.23
CA LEU A 609 -17.61 -3.38 22.38
C LEU A 609 -17.30 -2.04 23.03
N GLN A 610 -17.51 -1.91 24.34
CA GLN A 610 -17.17 -0.72 25.11
C GLN A 610 -15.67 -0.47 25.09
N ALA A 611 -14.83 -1.49 25.34
CA ALA A 611 -13.38 -1.36 25.28
C ALA A 611 -12.89 -0.89 23.89
N LEU A 612 -13.34 -1.54 22.81
CA LEU A 612 -12.97 -1.18 21.44
C LEU A 612 -13.40 0.24 21.07
N SER A 613 -14.65 0.62 21.40
CA SER A 613 -15.11 1.99 21.17
C SER A 613 -14.34 3.01 22.01
N GLY A 614 -13.95 2.65 23.24
CA GLY A 614 -13.11 3.46 24.11
C GLY A 614 -11.74 3.73 23.49
N HIS A 615 -11.07 2.69 22.98
CA HIS A 615 -9.81 2.84 22.25
C HIS A 615 -9.96 3.68 20.98
N TYR A 616 -11.04 3.48 20.20
CA TYR A 616 -11.33 4.29 19.03
C TYR A 616 -11.38 5.78 19.37
N TYR A 617 -12.15 6.16 20.41
CA TYR A 617 -12.26 7.55 20.81
C TYR A 617 -11.00 8.10 21.46
N ASP A 618 -10.22 7.29 22.19
CA ASP A 618 -8.91 7.69 22.74
C ASP A 618 -7.94 8.06 21.60
N ILE A 619 -7.81 7.21 20.57
CA ILE A 619 -7.01 7.52 19.37
C ILE A 619 -7.52 8.78 18.68
N ARG A 620 -8.84 8.89 18.49
CA ARG A 620 -9.48 10.04 17.83
C ARG A 620 -9.19 11.35 18.56
N ASN A 621 -9.21 11.34 19.90
CA ASN A 621 -8.91 12.52 20.71
C ASN A 621 -7.48 13.03 20.48
N GLY A 622 -6.55 12.16 20.07
CA GLY A 622 -5.19 12.55 19.68
C GLY A 622 -5.08 13.25 18.33
N ILE A 623 -6.09 13.14 17.45
CA ILE A 623 -6.09 13.76 16.11
C ILE A 623 -6.22 15.28 16.23
N GLY A 624 -5.53 16.00 15.33
CA GLY A 624 -5.38 17.45 15.32
C GLY A 624 -6.64 18.25 15.65
N PHE A 625 -7.78 17.95 15.02
CA PHE A 625 -9.01 18.75 15.18
C PHE A 625 -9.64 18.71 16.58
N ASN A 626 -9.18 17.83 17.48
CA ASN A 626 -9.61 17.79 18.88
C ASN A 626 -8.67 18.56 19.82
N LYS A 627 -7.66 19.26 19.28
CA LYS A 627 -6.66 20.02 20.04
C LYS A 627 -6.87 21.51 19.97
N THR A 628 -6.32 22.24 20.94
CA THR A 628 -6.20 23.69 20.83
C THR A 628 -5.17 24.08 19.75
N PRO A 629 -5.29 25.29 19.16
CA PRO A 629 -4.28 25.76 18.19
C PRO A 629 -2.86 25.79 18.75
N ALA A 630 -2.69 26.03 20.05
CA ALA A 630 -1.39 26.06 20.71
C ALA A 630 -0.76 24.66 20.85
N GLU A 631 -1.55 23.65 21.21
CA GLU A 631 -1.09 22.26 21.31
C GLU A 631 -0.78 21.66 19.93
N TYR A 632 -1.60 22.00 18.93
CA TYR A 632 -1.40 21.53 17.55
C TYR A 632 -0.27 22.28 16.83
N GLY A 633 -0.13 23.58 17.13
CA GLY A 633 0.82 24.49 16.49
C GLY A 633 0.40 25.01 15.11
N ALA A 634 -0.88 24.83 14.76
CA ALA A 634 -1.52 25.34 13.55
C ALA A 634 -3.04 25.41 13.75
N PHE A 635 -3.81 25.73 12.69
CA PHE A 635 -5.27 25.58 12.73
C PHE A 635 -5.62 24.08 12.86
N PRO A 636 -6.31 23.65 13.93
CA PRO A 636 -6.63 22.24 14.17
C PRO A 636 -7.49 21.59 13.09
N SER A 637 -8.21 22.39 12.30
CA SER A 637 -9.02 21.93 11.17
C SER A 637 -8.20 21.53 9.94
N ASP A 638 -6.93 21.95 9.86
CA ASP A 638 -6.08 21.73 8.70
C ASP A 638 -5.22 20.48 8.91
N PRO A 639 -5.15 19.56 7.94
CA PRO A 639 -4.30 18.39 8.04
C PRO A 639 -2.82 18.74 7.76
N TYR A 640 -1.92 18.03 8.44
CA TYR A 640 -0.46 18.16 8.32
C TYR A 640 0.18 16.77 8.31
N SER A 641 1.33 16.61 7.66
CA SER A 641 1.98 15.28 7.59
C SER A 641 2.50 14.81 8.94
N HIS A 642 3.15 15.68 9.71
CA HIS A 642 3.85 15.27 10.92
C HIS A 642 3.96 16.37 11.99
N THR A 643 4.25 15.98 13.23
CA THR A 643 4.53 16.89 14.36
C THR A 643 5.78 16.40 15.11
N PRO A 644 6.94 17.09 14.99
CA PRO A 644 8.19 16.66 15.62
C PRO A 644 8.19 16.91 17.14
N GLY A 645 9.24 16.47 17.82
CA GLY A 645 9.40 16.64 19.27
C GLY A 645 9.58 18.11 19.70
N ASN A 646 10.02 18.98 18.79
CA ASN A 646 10.46 20.35 19.08
C ASN A 646 9.67 21.44 18.34
N ALA A 647 8.59 21.09 17.63
CA ALA A 647 7.74 22.04 16.91
C ALA A 647 6.29 21.55 16.81
N GLY A 648 5.39 22.45 16.42
CA GLY A 648 4.01 22.12 16.06
C GLY A 648 3.88 21.40 14.72
N ALA A 649 2.65 21.23 14.23
CA ALA A 649 2.33 20.57 12.97
C ALA A 649 3.10 21.12 11.76
N GLN A 650 3.63 20.22 10.92
CA GLN A 650 4.51 20.49 9.77
C GLN A 650 3.98 19.85 8.49
N GLN A 651 4.22 20.54 7.37
CA GLN A 651 3.79 20.18 6.00
C GLN A 651 2.27 20.12 5.79
N PRO A 652 1.61 21.26 5.52
CA PRO A 652 0.16 21.35 5.42
C PRO A 652 -0.43 20.62 4.20
N GLY A 653 -1.73 20.31 4.27
CA GLY A 653 -2.58 20.06 3.12
C GLY A 653 -2.61 18.60 2.66
N MET A 654 -1.94 18.30 1.54
CA MET A 654 -2.13 17.07 0.76
C MET A 654 -1.38 15.86 1.36
N THR A 655 -1.70 15.49 2.60
CA THR A 655 -1.26 14.26 3.26
C THR A 655 -2.26 13.12 3.03
N GLY A 656 -1.79 11.89 2.90
CA GLY A 656 -2.63 10.69 2.80
C GLY A 656 -3.54 10.46 4.01
N GLN A 657 -3.27 11.13 5.14
CA GLN A 657 -4.11 11.13 6.35
C GLN A 657 -5.59 11.39 6.03
N VAL A 658 -5.87 12.36 5.15
CA VAL A 658 -7.24 12.82 4.90
C VAL A 658 -8.15 11.73 4.34
N LYS A 659 -7.60 10.78 3.58
CA LYS A 659 -8.41 9.69 3.02
C LYS A 659 -8.88 8.76 4.13
N GLU A 660 -8.03 8.49 5.12
CA GLU A 660 -8.36 7.63 6.26
C GLU A 660 -9.42 8.31 7.11
N ASP A 661 -9.27 9.61 7.40
CA ASP A 661 -10.21 10.38 8.20
C ASP A 661 -11.60 10.51 7.51
N ILE A 662 -11.65 10.58 6.18
CA ILE A 662 -12.90 10.53 5.41
C ILE A 662 -13.60 9.17 5.59
N LEU A 663 -12.86 8.07 5.47
CA LEU A 663 -13.40 6.72 5.67
C LEU A 663 -13.90 6.54 7.10
N SER A 664 -13.09 6.93 8.09
CA SER A 664 -13.47 6.91 9.50
C SER A 664 -14.71 7.76 9.76
N ARG A 665 -14.83 8.94 9.15
CA ARG A 665 -16.02 9.78 9.33
C ARG A 665 -17.28 9.14 8.78
N PHE A 666 -17.23 8.48 7.62
CA PHE A 666 -18.39 7.74 7.12
C PHE A 666 -18.75 6.53 8.00
N GLY A 667 -17.74 5.88 8.60
CA GLY A 667 -17.97 4.85 9.61
C GLY A 667 -18.61 5.37 10.90
N GLU A 668 -18.22 6.55 11.38
CA GLU A 668 -18.87 7.22 12.53
C GLU A 668 -20.33 7.54 12.24
N LEU A 669 -20.59 8.11 11.06
CA LEU A 669 -21.94 8.37 10.57
C LEU A 669 -22.73 7.08 10.35
N GLY A 670 -22.10 5.90 10.40
CA GLY A 670 -22.76 4.62 10.26
C GLY A 670 -23.23 4.32 8.84
N LEU A 671 -22.58 4.91 7.83
CA LEU A 671 -22.85 4.58 6.43
C LEU A 671 -22.11 3.29 6.08
N VAL A 672 -22.87 2.20 6.01
CA VAL A 672 -22.34 0.89 5.63
C VAL A 672 -22.99 0.48 4.32
N VAL A 673 -22.19 0.06 3.35
CA VAL A 673 -22.69 -0.58 2.14
C VAL A 673 -22.37 -2.07 2.21
N ASP A 674 -23.38 -2.90 2.03
CA ASP A 674 -23.24 -4.34 1.95
C ASP A 674 -24.28 -4.91 0.99
N GLN A 675 -23.89 -5.93 0.21
CA GLN A 675 -24.72 -6.54 -0.83
C GLN A 675 -25.48 -5.52 -1.71
N GLY A 676 -24.81 -4.42 -2.10
CA GLY A 676 -25.36 -3.35 -2.92
C GLY A 676 -26.41 -2.46 -2.23
N ARG A 677 -26.56 -2.53 -0.91
CA ARG A 677 -27.53 -1.77 -0.12
C ARG A 677 -26.85 -0.79 0.82
N ILE A 678 -27.40 0.42 0.94
CA ILE A 678 -26.98 1.41 1.93
C ILE A 678 -27.71 1.15 3.25
N HIS A 679 -26.94 1.01 4.32
CA HIS A 679 -27.40 0.88 5.68
C HIS A 679 -26.99 2.11 6.49
N PHE A 680 -27.90 2.61 7.32
CA PHE A 680 -27.64 3.65 8.31
C PHE A 680 -27.59 3.03 9.71
N GLN A 681 -26.39 2.94 10.27
CA GLN A 681 -26.08 2.27 11.54
C GLN A 681 -25.06 3.09 12.37
N PRO A 682 -25.42 4.27 12.90
CA PRO A 682 -24.51 5.24 13.53
C PRO A 682 -24.05 4.82 14.94
N ASN A 683 -23.33 3.71 15.01
CA ASN A 683 -22.98 3.05 16.27
C ASN A 683 -21.82 3.73 17.02
N LEU A 684 -21.04 4.55 16.32
CA LEU A 684 -19.95 5.37 16.85
C LEU A 684 -20.25 6.88 16.69
N LEU A 685 -21.52 7.25 16.48
CA LEU A 685 -21.91 8.65 16.43
C LEU A 685 -22.20 9.15 17.85
N ARG A 686 -21.60 10.26 18.24
CA ARG A 686 -21.81 10.82 19.58
C ARG A 686 -23.06 11.71 19.64
N PRO A 687 -23.87 11.65 20.70
CA PRO A 687 -25.02 12.53 20.87
C PRO A 687 -24.69 14.03 20.84
N SER A 688 -23.45 14.41 21.19
CA SER A 688 -22.97 15.79 21.15
C SER A 688 -22.78 16.36 19.75
N GLU A 689 -22.89 15.53 18.70
CA GLU A 689 -22.76 15.99 17.30
C GLU A 689 -24.08 16.51 16.71
N PHE A 690 -25.20 16.31 17.39
CA PHE A 690 -26.49 16.84 16.99
C PHE A 690 -26.60 18.32 17.39
N LEU A 691 -27.25 19.12 16.54
CA LEU A 691 -27.43 20.54 16.79
C LEU A 691 -28.27 20.76 18.05
N PRO A 692 -27.83 21.57 19.03
CA PRO A 692 -28.60 21.85 20.24
C PRO A 692 -29.77 22.82 19.98
N ALA A 693 -29.75 23.54 18.86
CA ALA A 693 -30.76 24.51 18.44
C ALA A 693 -30.98 24.41 16.92
N PRO A 694 -32.10 24.92 16.38
CA PRO A 694 -32.32 24.94 14.95
C PRO A 694 -31.18 25.66 14.21
N GLY A 695 -30.87 25.17 13.01
CA GLY A 695 -29.83 25.71 12.15
C GLY A 695 -30.14 25.48 10.68
N SER A 696 -29.15 25.66 9.82
CA SER A 696 -29.32 25.41 8.40
C SER A 696 -28.13 24.73 7.76
N PHE A 697 -28.41 23.84 6.81
CA PHE A 697 -27.41 23.14 6.01
C PHE A 697 -27.42 23.67 4.58
N SER A 698 -26.31 24.29 4.17
CA SER A 698 -26.08 24.71 2.79
C SER A 698 -25.28 23.63 2.06
N TYR A 699 -25.75 23.23 0.88
CA TYR A 699 -25.10 22.19 0.07
C TYR A 699 -25.26 22.49 -1.42
N PHE A 700 -24.56 21.74 -2.28
CA PHE A 700 -24.75 21.81 -3.73
C PHE A 700 -25.48 20.56 -4.21
N ASP A 701 -26.51 20.73 -5.05
CA ASP A 701 -27.21 19.62 -5.69
C ASP A 701 -26.43 19.02 -6.87
N LEU A 702 -26.93 17.93 -7.45
CA LEU A 702 -26.31 17.25 -8.59
C LEU A 702 -26.19 18.14 -9.86
N GLN A 703 -26.90 19.26 -9.92
CA GLN A 703 -26.81 20.26 -10.99
C GLN A 703 -25.81 21.38 -10.65
N GLY A 704 -25.14 21.31 -9.50
CA GLY A 704 -24.17 22.30 -9.04
C GLY A 704 -24.82 23.58 -8.51
N ARG A 705 -26.12 23.56 -8.19
CA ARG A 705 -26.83 24.72 -7.62
C ARG A 705 -26.74 24.67 -6.11
N GLN A 706 -26.48 25.82 -5.49
CA GLN A 706 -26.52 25.94 -4.04
C GLN A 706 -27.96 25.84 -3.54
N GLN A 707 -28.18 24.97 -2.57
CA GLN A 707 -29.45 24.72 -1.91
C GLN A 707 -29.30 24.91 -0.40
N LYS A 708 -30.42 25.09 0.29
CA LYS A 708 -30.47 25.25 1.75
C LYS A 708 -31.57 24.37 2.34
N ILE A 709 -31.27 23.67 3.43
CA ILE A 709 -32.24 22.93 4.23
C ILE A 709 -32.22 23.48 5.66
N GLU A 710 -33.38 23.83 6.19
CA GLU A 710 -33.53 24.16 7.61
C GLU A 710 -33.51 22.88 8.44
N LEU A 711 -32.75 22.90 9.54
CA LEU A 711 -32.52 21.78 10.43
C LEU A 711 -33.13 22.07 11.81
N PRO A 712 -33.98 21.18 12.35
CA PRO A 712 -34.45 21.32 13.72
C PRO A 712 -33.33 21.04 14.74
N ALA A 713 -33.54 21.46 16.00
CA ALA A 713 -32.71 20.97 17.11
C ALA A 713 -32.78 19.43 17.20
N GLY A 714 -31.71 18.78 17.65
CA GLY A 714 -31.60 17.33 17.69
C GLY A 714 -31.38 16.69 16.31
N SER A 715 -30.90 17.45 15.32
CA SER A 715 -30.55 16.94 14.00
C SER A 715 -29.12 17.24 13.58
N LEU A 716 -28.60 16.48 12.63
CA LEU A 716 -27.35 16.74 11.91
C LEU A 716 -27.56 16.43 10.43
N ALA A 717 -26.76 17.03 9.56
CA ALA A 717 -26.82 16.76 8.13
C ALA A 717 -25.43 16.54 7.53
N PHE A 718 -25.38 15.71 6.50
CA PHE A 718 -24.21 15.48 5.65
C PHE A 718 -24.69 15.10 4.24
N THR A 719 -23.76 14.80 3.33
CA THR A 719 -24.10 14.27 2.00
C THR A 719 -23.42 12.94 1.75
N TYR A 720 -24.08 12.06 1.02
CA TYR A 720 -23.50 10.83 0.51
C TYR A 720 -23.90 10.64 -0.96
N CYS A 721 -22.91 10.42 -1.84
CA CYS A 721 -23.10 10.54 -3.30
C CYS A 721 -23.78 11.88 -3.71
N GLN A 722 -23.54 12.94 -2.94
CA GLN A 722 -24.14 14.27 -3.06
C GLN A 722 -25.66 14.35 -2.76
N VAL A 723 -26.27 13.29 -2.23
CA VAL A 723 -27.63 13.34 -1.69
C VAL A 723 -27.57 13.77 -0.22
N PRO A 724 -28.31 14.81 0.21
CA PRO A 724 -28.36 15.21 1.60
C PRO A 724 -29.04 14.13 2.46
N VAL A 725 -28.36 13.77 3.54
CA VAL A 725 -28.84 12.86 4.58
C VAL A 725 -28.97 13.64 5.88
N ILE A 726 -30.14 13.56 6.51
CA ILE A 726 -30.44 14.24 7.78
C ILE A 726 -30.73 13.18 8.82
N TYR A 727 -29.94 13.14 9.89
CA TYR A 727 -30.29 12.32 11.05
C TYR A 727 -31.08 13.16 12.03
N ARG A 728 -32.11 12.57 12.63
CA ARG A 728 -32.95 13.18 13.66
C ARG A 728 -33.05 12.26 14.86
N GLN A 729 -32.82 12.81 16.05
CA GLN A 729 -33.04 12.11 17.31
C GLN A 729 -34.55 11.94 17.53
N GLU A 730 -35.08 10.79 17.15
CA GLU A 730 -36.51 10.47 17.19
C GLU A 730 -36.72 9.07 17.79
N LYS A 731 -37.89 8.82 18.38
CA LYS A 731 -38.21 7.48 18.89
C LYS A 731 -38.49 6.53 17.73
N GLY A 732 -37.69 5.48 17.62
CA GLY A 732 -37.85 4.42 16.62
C GLY A 732 -36.81 4.51 15.52
N LYS A 733 -36.74 3.47 14.68
CA LYS A 733 -35.89 3.44 13.48
C LYS A 733 -36.74 3.62 12.26
N GLY A 734 -36.23 4.33 11.27
CA GLY A 734 -36.89 4.46 9.99
C GLY A 734 -36.20 5.44 9.05
N LEU A 735 -36.55 5.32 7.77
CA LEU A 735 -36.15 6.26 6.73
C LEU A 735 -37.38 6.96 6.17
N ARG A 736 -37.21 8.25 5.87
CA ARG A 736 -38.10 9.00 5.01
C ARG A 736 -37.31 9.46 3.79
N LEU A 737 -37.71 8.99 2.61
CA LEU A 737 -37.08 9.28 1.33
C LEU A 737 -37.91 10.32 0.59
N ILE A 738 -37.28 11.44 0.24
CA ILE A 738 -37.91 12.52 -0.52
C ILE A 738 -37.42 12.40 -1.95
N GLU A 739 -38.35 12.24 -2.89
CA GLU A 739 -38.08 12.14 -4.31
C GLU A 739 -38.16 13.50 -5.01
N ALA A 740 -37.60 13.58 -6.22
CA ALA A 740 -37.54 14.82 -6.99
C ALA A 740 -38.91 15.39 -7.38
N ASP A 741 -39.94 14.54 -7.45
CA ASP A 741 -41.34 14.94 -7.72
C ASP A 741 -42.09 15.42 -6.46
N GLY A 742 -41.42 15.40 -5.30
CA GLY A 742 -42.00 15.75 -4.00
C GLY A 742 -42.64 14.57 -3.27
N THR A 743 -42.67 13.37 -3.85
CA THR A 743 -43.16 12.15 -3.21
C THR A 743 -42.31 11.84 -1.98
N VAL A 744 -42.98 11.46 -0.89
CA VAL A 744 -42.36 11.07 0.37
C VAL A 744 -42.66 9.60 0.65
N ARG A 745 -41.63 8.76 0.72
CA ARG A 745 -41.74 7.35 1.10
C ARG A 745 -41.19 7.13 2.48
N GLU A 746 -41.96 6.49 3.35
CA GLU A 746 -41.54 6.11 4.69
C GLU A 746 -41.35 4.60 4.80
N GLN A 747 -40.36 4.19 5.58
CA GLN A 747 -40.13 2.78 5.90
C GLN A 747 -39.54 2.65 7.31
N ALA A 748 -39.91 1.58 8.01
CA ALA A 748 -39.37 1.27 9.35
C ALA A 748 -37.93 0.74 9.34
N SER A 749 -37.43 0.28 8.19
CA SER A 749 -36.04 -0.19 8.05
C SER A 749 -35.08 0.99 7.92
N SER A 750 -33.90 0.91 8.56
CA SER A 750 -32.77 1.83 8.36
C SER A 750 -31.88 1.44 7.18
N THR A 751 -32.37 0.59 6.28
CA THR A 751 -31.66 0.08 5.10
C THR A 751 -32.45 0.39 3.84
N LEU A 752 -31.78 0.93 2.82
CA LEU A 752 -32.39 1.20 1.54
C LEU A 752 -32.64 -0.08 0.72
N SER A 753 -33.60 0.00 -0.19
CA SER A 753 -33.78 -1.04 -1.21
C SER A 753 -32.55 -1.10 -2.14
N LEU A 754 -32.38 -2.20 -2.88
CA LEU A 754 -31.33 -2.30 -3.91
C LEU A 754 -31.49 -1.20 -4.96
N ASP A 755 -32.72 -0.98 -5.43
CA ASP A 755 -33.01 0.01 -6.46
C ASP A 755 -32.74 1.45 -5.99
N ASP A 756 -33.11 1.75 -4.74
CA ASP A 756 -32.87 3.07 -4.16
C ASP A 756 -31.38 3.32 -3.91
N SER A 757 -30.65 2.30 -3.43
CA SER A 757 -29.20 2.37 -3.25
C SER A 757 -28.48 2.55 -4.59
N ALA A 758 -28.82 1.74 -5.59
CA ALA A 758 -28.30 1.86 -6.95
C ALA A 758 -28.63 3.23 -7.58
N SER A 759 -29.81 3.80 -7.29
CA SER A 759 -30.16 5.14 -7.77
C SER A 759 -29.27 6.23 -7.16
N ILE A 760 -28.82 6.07 -5.91
CA ILE A 760 -27.92 6.99 -5.21
C ILE A 760 -26.49 6.84 -5.74
N PHE A 761 -25.99 5.61 -5.84
CA PHE A 761 -24.66 5.32 -6.38
C PHE A 761 -24.48 5.86 -7.80
N ARG A 762 -25.51 5.69 -8.65
CA ARG A 762 -25.57 6.22 -10.03
C ARG A 762 -25.85 7.71 -10.12
N ARG A 763 -26.15 8.36 -8.99
CA ARG A 763 -26.44 9.80 -8.89
C ARG A 763 -27.54 10.24 -9.87
N ARG A 764 -28.62 9.46 -9.96
CA ARG A 764 -29.74 9.70 -10.89
C ARG A 764 -30.65 10.88 -10.51
N GLY A 765 -30.53 11.38 -9.27
CA GLY A 765 -31.38 12.45 -8.75
C GLY A 765 -32.83 12.05 -8.48
N LYS A 766 -33.16 10.74 -8.49
CA LYS A 766 -34.50 10.25 -8.10
C LYS A 766 -34.82 10.61 -6.66
N ILE A 767 -33.92 10.25 -5.73
CA ILE A 767 -33.98 10.61 -4.31
C ILE A 767 -33.15 11.88 -4.13
N VAL A 768 -33.77 12.94 -3.62
CA VAL A 768 -33.15 14.25 -3.42
C VAL A 768 -32.86 14.56 -1.95
N ARG A 769 -33.43 13.80 -1.02
CA ARG A 769 -33.13 13.89 0.42
C ARG A 769 -33.50 12.61 1.13
N ILE A 770 -32.70 12.24 2.13
CA ILE A 770 -32.97 11.12 3.04
C ILE A 770 -33.02 11.66 4.47
N GLU A 771 -34.07 11.34 5.20
CA GLU A 771 -34.17 11.59 6.63
C GLU A 771 -34.12 10.25 7.37
N VAL A 772 -33.32 10.17 8.43
CA VAL A 772 -33.09 8.95 9.21
C VAL A 772 -33.43 9.24 10.66
N ALA A 773 -34.34 8.44 11.22
CA ALA A 773 -34.58 8.42 12.66
C ALA A 773 -33.50 7.55 13.33
N VAL A 774 -32.73 8.15 14.25
CA VAL A 774 -31.58 7.54 14.91
C VAL A 774 -31.71 7.49 16.42
#